data_AF-A0A4R6KR05-F1
#
_entry.id   AF-A0A4R6KR05-F1
#
_cell.length_a   1.000
_cell.length_b   1.000
_cell.length_c   1.000
_cell.angle_alpha   90.00
_cell.angle_beta   90.00
_cell.angle_gamma   90.00
#
_symmetry.space_group_name_H-M   'P 1'
#
loop_
_entity.id
_entity.type
_entity.pdbx_description
1 polymer ?
#
loop_
_entity_poly.entity_id
_entity_poly.type
_entity_poly.pdbx_seq_one_letter_code
_entity_poly.pdbx_strand_id
1 'polypeptide(L)'
;MLGDGFTAVDQVAYNSWVQTTLIDGVFGHDYFSEDASAYNIYRVNLDSVDSGVSVRTYDEHGTPTDSSDDTVSSETIHDTALGMIFSGSWAHCWLEYGPDTEARIQAALNKWVPDWNELLVVLNNPNYGGCGGGGRAHVPMGVNWTVIAHEFGHGIGGFADEYSAGGAYTGGEQGWINLTTVTDRATTKWAHLIAPATPLPTGIGSAADYNNGPRPADWNSNTDVGLFEGGGTANTGLYRPVENCRMKGNTPPYCPVCYTSIKTARDHETEHTFRNAYAGRFYGTGRSDLLLHHGTSIQLFRADGTALEHSFSAVERVPGSWQFMPNDQVYVGDFDGDGTDEVAIFNGTDWVMPYLGLLKSDGAGGLRLVARYDGDIPGWGGFAAHDRFLVADLNGDGSDDLVVVNTDDWSMPYVGLLRSTGTGFWVSQRYDGDIPGWGGLARHDEFFVGDLTGNGTDDLVVFNGDDWSMAYVGLFRANAGGYSMMQRYDGDIPGWGGLAQHDRLVLGDFDGDGKCDVFVFNGEDWSMPYLGMFRSTGSGLAYVHRYDGDVPGWDGLARHDEFFAADIDGSGRCDLWAWNDQDWSTEYLGRMLSSGIELKADYVGDRVGEWNLGPVDRFEPARMTGRSGRPQLYVHNTDWFGVINGRRGITLDRIYYRWIHNYRHGRNW
;
A
#
# COMPACT_ATOMS: atom_id res chain seq x y z
N MET A 1 15.26 1.01 -22.41
CA MET A 1 15.15 2.27 -23.18
C MET A 1 16.45 2.58 -23.89
N LEU A 2 16.38 3.12 -25.11
CA LEU A 2 17.53 3.51 -25.94
C LEU A 2 17.45 4.99 -26.29
N GLY A 3 18.59 5.69 -26.38
CA GLY A 3 18.67 7.05 -26.90
C GLY A 3 19.23 7.10 -28.32
N ASP A 4 18.69 7.96 -29.19
CA ASP A 4 19.25 8.26 -30.51
C ASP A 4 19.53 9.75 -30.71
N GLY A 5 20.59 10.07 -31.45
CA GLY A 5 21.03 11.45 -31.69
C GLY A 5 21.74 12.12 -30.50
N PHE A 6 22.10 11.36 -29.47
CA PHE A 6 22.89 11.85 -28.34
C PHE A 6 24.38 11.56 -28.54
N THR A 7 25.20 12.60 -28.65
CA THR A 7 26.67 12.45 -28.60
C THR A 7 27.13 12.19 -27.16
N ALA A 8 28.42 11.89 -26.97
CA ALA A 8 29.01 11.73 -25.64
C ALA A 8 28.76 12.94 -24.71
N VAL A 9 28.65 14.16 -25.25
CA VAL A 9 28.33 15.38 -24.47
C VAL A 9 26.84 15.45 -24.12
N ASP A 10 25.98 14.98 -25.02
CA ASP A 10 24.52 15.04 -24.85
C ASP A 10 23.99 13.96 -23.90
N GLN A 11 24.81 12.96 -23.53
CA GLN A 11 24.40 11.91 -22.59
C GLN A 11 23.95 12.47 -21.23
N VAL A 12 24.46 13.63 -20.80
CA VAL A 12 23.97 14.30 -19.58
C VAL A 12 22.52 14.75 -19.73
N ALA A 13 22.15 15.31 -20.89
CA ALA A 13 20.78 15.72 -21.19
C ALA A 13 19.86 14.51 -21.32
N TYR A 14 20.32 13.42 -21.95
CA TYR A 14 19.57 12.17 -22.01
C TYR A 14 19.31 11.63 -20.60
N ASN A 15 20.35 11.51 -19.76
CA ASN A 15 20.23 11.00 -18.40
C ASN A 15 19.26 11.82 -17.55
N SER A 16 19.34 13.15 -17.65
CA SER A 16 18.43 14.05 -16.95
C SER A 16 16.99 13.85 -17.44
N TRP A 17 16.77 13.77 -18.75
CA TRP A 17 15.44 13.56 -19.31
C TRP A 17 14.85 12.21 -18.89
N VAL A 18 15.66 11.14 -18.85
CA VAL A 18 15.22 9.84 -18.34
C VAL A 18 14.77 9.96 -16.89
N GLN A 19 15.56 10.60 -16.03
CA GLN A 19 15.20 10.74 -14.63
C GLN A 19 13.89 11.54 -14.48
N THR A 20 13.83 12.74 -15.07
CA THR A 20 12.70 13.65 -14.81
C THR A 20 11.42 13.28 -15.54
N THR A 21 11.52 12.76 -16.76
CA THR A 21 10.35 12.54 -17.63
C THR A 21 9.86 11.11 -17.56
N LEU A 22 10.77 10.12 -17.44
CA LEU A 22 10.39 8.72 -17.37
C LEU A 22 10.25 8.25 -15.92
N ILE A 23 11.30 8.35 -15.11
CA ILE A 23 11.29 7.80 -13.75
C ILE A 23 10.35 8.61 -12.86
N ASP A 24 10.62 9.91 -12.71
CA ASP A 24 9.80 10.79 -11.86
C ASP A 24 8.43 11.07 -12.52
N GLY A 25 8.35 11.04 -13.85
CA GLY A 25 7.15 11.39 -14.60
C GLY A 25 6.20 10.23 -14.90
N VAL A 26 6.64 9.16 -15.57
CA VAL A 26 5.77 8.02 -15.86
C VAL A 26 5.65 7.14 -14.62
N PHE A 27 6.76 6.66 -14.10
CA PHE A 27 6.78 5.72 -12.95
C PHE A 27 6.59 6.41 -11.60
N GLY A 28 6.52 7.74 -11.55
CA GLY A 28 6.08 8.50 -10.38
C GLY A 28 4.57 8.75 -10.33
N HIS A 29 3.81 8.39 -11.38
CA HIS A 29 2.39 8.73 -11.48
C HIS A 29 1.47 7.55 -11.86
N ASP A 30 0.22 7.64 -11.41
CA ASP A 30 -0.91 6.77 -11.76
C ASP A 30 -0.58 5.26 -11.65
N TYR A 31 -1.05 4.47 -12.63
CA TYR A 31 -0.86 3.02 -12.73
C TYR A 31 0.61 2.58 -12.63
N PHE A 32 1.52 3.33 -13.24
CA PHE A 32 2.93 2.92 -13.30
C PHE A 32 3.65 3.10 -11.96
N SER A 33 3.22 4.10 -11.16
CA SER A 33 3.71 4.27 -9.79
C SER A 33 3.13 3.19 -8.88
N GLU A 34 1.84 2.91 -9.02
CA GLU A 34 1.18 1.83 -8.27
C GLU A 34 1.87 0.48 -8.54
N ASP A 35 2.07 0.10 -9.80
CA ASP A 35 2.67 -1.18 -10.19
C ASP A 35 4.19 -1.10 -10.38
N ALA A 36 4.88 -0.16 -9.74
CA ALA A 36 6.31 0.06 -9.96
C ALA A 36 7.13 -1.24 -9.78
N SER A 37 6.71 -2.16 -8.90
CA SER A 37 7.42 -3.43 -8.66
C SER A 37 7.36 -4.42 -9.82
N ALA A 38 6.46 -4.23 -10.79
CA ALA A 38 6.39 -5.05 -12.00
C ALA A 38 7.48 -4.69 -13.04
N TYR A 39 8.26 -3.62 -12.82
CA TYR A 39 9.13 -3.06 -13.86
C TYR A 39 10.62 -3.12 -13.50
N ASN A 40 11.40 -3.69 -14.42
CA ASN A 40 12.84 -3.51 -14.47
C ASN A 40 13.21 -2.51 -15.58
N ILE A 41 13.79 -1.37 -15.23
CA ILE A 41 14.06 -0.28 -16.18
C ILE A 41 15.55 -0.16 -16.48
N TYR A 42 15.94 -0.49 -17.71
CA TYR A 42 17.33 -0.38 -18.18
C TYR A 42 17.50 0.82 -19.12
N ARG A 43 18.35 1.79 -18.74
CA ARG A 43 18.80 2.88 -19.63
C ARG A 43 20.07 2.49 -20.36
N VAL A 44 20.03 2.49 -21.69
CA VAL A 44 21.21 2.24 -22.54
C VAL A 44 21.62 3.53 -23.24
N ASN A 45 22.78 4.05 -22.86
CA ASN A 45 23.41 5.21 -23.48
C ASN A 45 24.15 4.77 -24.74
N LEU A 46 23.58 5.07 -25.91
CA LEU A 46 24.22 4.83 -27.21
C LEU A 46 24.82 6.15 -27.71
N ASP A 47 26.10 6.13 -28.09
CA ASP A 47 26.79 7.32 -28.60
C ASP A 47 26.51 7.48 -30.10
N SER A 48 25.94 8.63 -30.46
CA SER A 48 25.80 9.11 -31.84
C SER A 48 27.03 9.94 -32.26
N VAL A 49 27.31 9.97 -33.56
CA VAL A 49 28.36 10.85 -34.13
C VAL A 49 27.83 12.28 -34.17
N ASP A 50 26.62 12.47 -34.67
CA ASP A 50 25.96 13.76 -34.73
C ASP A 50 25.00 13.97 -33.55
N SER A 51 24.92 15.21 -33.08
CA SER A 51 23.89 15.66 -32.14
C SER A 51 22.61 16.01 -32.91
N GLY A 52 21.48 15.54 -32.43
CA GLY A 52 20.21 15.59 -33.15
C GLY A 52 19.94 14.32 -33.96
N VAL A 53 18.74 14.22 -34.50
CA VAL A 53 18.29 13.09 -35.35
C VAL A 53 18.03 13.56 -36.76
N SER A 54 17.97 12.63 -37.71
CA SER A 54 17.56 12.94 -39.08
C SER A 54 16.16 13.55 -39.08
N VAL A 55 15.89 14.51 -39.96
CA VAL A 55 14.58 15.18 -40.08
C VAL A 55 14.08 15.05 -41.51
N ARG A 56 12.85 14.60 -41.67
CA ARG A 56 12.14 14.56 -42.94
C ARG A 56 10.90 15.44 -42.85
N THR A 57 10.59 16.18 -43.90
CA THR A 57 9.38 17.02 -43.95
C THR A 57 8.56 16.62 -45.16
N TYR A 58 7.25 16.52 -44.97
CA TYR A 58 6.29 16.18 -46.00
C TYR A 58 5.53 17.43 -46.48
N ASP A 59 5.20 17.48 -47.77
CA ASP A 59 4.08 18.26 -48.29
C ASP A 59 2.84 17.36 -48.19
N GLU A 60 1.99 17.66 -47.21
CA GLU A 60 0.81 16.85 -46.87
C GLU A 60 -0.41 17.16 -47.76
N HIS A 61 -0.27 18.01 -48.79
CA HIS A 61 -1.33 18.36 -49.74
C HIS A 61 -2.71 18.79 -49.15
N GLY A 62 -2.75 19.16 -47.87
CA GLY A 62 -3.97 19.53 -47.14
C GLY A 62 -4.71 18.36 -46.49
N THR A 63 -4.12 17.16 -46.48
CA THR A 63 -4.66 15.89 -45.96
C THR A 63 -3.79 15.34 -44.82
N PRO A 64 -3.69 16.03 -43.66
CA PRO A 64 -2.75 15.69 -42.57
C PRO A 64 -2.98 14.33 -41.88
N THR A 65 -4.05 13.61 -42.26
CA THR A 65 -4.39 12.28 -41.76
C THR A 65 -4.30 11.17 -42.80
N ASP A 66 -3.83 11.47 -44.00
CA ASP A 66 -3.74 10.53 -45.12
C ASP A 66 -2.36 10.60 -45.74
N SER A 67 -1.51 9.60 -45.49
CA SER A 67 -0.15 9.56 -46.02
C SER A 67 -0.09 9.13 -47.49
N SER A 68 -1.22 8.87 -48.15
CA SER A 68 -1.24 8.25 -49.48
C SER A 68 -0.88 9.21 -50.61
N ASP A 69 -1.04 10.52 -50.39
CA ASP A 69 -0.64 11.56 -51.33
C ASP A 69 0.56 12.41 -50.87
N ASP A 70 1.05 12.20 -49.65
CA ASP A 70 2.20 12.91 -49.09
C ASP A 70 3.49 12.74 -49.94
N THR A 71 4.22 13.85 -50.13
CA THR A 71 5.52 13.84 -50.81
C THR A 71 6.62 14.46 -49.95
N VAL A 72 7.84 13.92 -50.01
CA VAL A 72 8.98 14.46 -49.24
C VAL A 72 9.39 15.81 -49.82
N SER A 73 9.25 16.88 -49.03
CA SER A 73 9.63 18.24 -49.40
C SER A 73 11.08 18.56 -49.05
N SER A 74 11.60 18.01 -47.96
CA SER A 74 13.01 18.10 -47.59
C SER A 74 13.45 16.99 -46.64
N GLU A 75 14.75 16.70 -46.63
CA GLU A 75 15.34 15.72 -45.73
C GLU A 75 16.76 16.15 -45.30
N THR A 76 17.04 16.07 -44.00
CA THR A 76 18.36 16.31 -43.39
C THR A 76 18.78 15.05 -42.67
N ILE A 77 19.94 14.49 -43.04
CA ILE A 77 20.44 13.23 -42.50
C ILE A 77 21.52 13.49 -41.44
N HIS A 78 21.42 12.80 -40.31
CA HIS A 78 22.39 12.75 -39.24
C HIS A 78 22.95 11.33 -39.08
N ASP A 79 24.24 11.20 -38.79
CA ASP A 79 24.87 9.92 -38.44
C ASP A 79 24.67 9.62 -36.94
N THR A 80 23.55 8.94 -36.65
CA THR A 80 23.13 8.62 -35.29
C THR A 80 23.22 7.14 -34.99
N ALA A 81 23.25 6.80 -33.70
CA ALA A 81 23.43 5.43 -33.22
C ALA A 81 22.37 4.46 -33.77
N LEU A 82 21.12 4.91 -33.91
CA LEU A 82 19.98 4.12 -34.39
C LEU A 82 19.48 4.56 -35.77
N GLY A 83 19.89 5.73 -36.28
CA GLY A 83 19.46 6.23 -37.59
C GLY A 83 17.97 6.56 -37.65
N MET A 84 17.35 6.95 -36.53
CA MET A 84 15.95 7.36 -36.49
C MET A 84 15.72 8.65 -37.29
N ILE A 85 14.51 8.81 -37.82
CA ILE A 85 14.07 9.99 -38.57
C ILE A 85 12.87 10.60 -37.86
N PHE A 86 12.91 11.90 -37.59
CA PHE A 86 11.76 12.67 -37.12
C PHE A 86 11.05 13.29 -38.32
N SER A 87 9.77 12.96 -38.51
CA SER A 87 8.93 13.51 -39.58
C SER A 87 8.05 14.68 -39.11
N GLY A 88 7.64 14.64 -37.83
CA GLY A 88 6.69 15.60 -37.27
C GLY A 88 5.26 15.52 -37.85
N SER A 89 5.00 14.59 -38.77
CA SER A 89 3.70 14.42 -39.44
C SER A 89 2.87 13.33 -38.78
N TRP A 90 1.61 13.62 -38.48
CA TRP A 90 0.68 12.65 -37.89
C TRP A 90 0.48 11.43 -38.80
N ALA A 91 0.32 11.65 -40.10
CA ALA A 91 0.12 10.59 -41.09
C ALA A 91 1.32 9.62 -41.20
N HIS A 92 2.50 10.09 -40.79
CA HIS A 92 3.74 9.33 -40.71
C HIS A 92 4.16 9.00 -39.27
N CYS A 93 3.21 8.99 -38.32
CA CYS A 93 3.43 8.68 -36.90
C CYS A 93 4.52 9.53 -36.22
N TRP A 94 4.80 10.74 -36.70
CA TRP A 94 5.87 11.66 -36.26
C TRP A 94 7.32 11.14 -36.34
N LEU A 95 7.54 9.83 -36.32
CA LEU A 95 8.84 9.18 -36.27
C LEU A 95 8.88 8.01 -37.26
N GLU A 96 9.99 7.89 -37.98
CA GLU A 96 10.20 6.89 -39.01
C GLU A 96 11.55 6.18 -38.85
N TYR A 97 11.65 5.01 -39.46
CA TYR A 97 12.87 4.21 -39.45
C TYR A 97 13.70 4.51 -40.69
N GLY A 98 15.00 4.72 -40.48
CA GLY A 98 15.97 4.67 -41.56
C GLY A 98 16.21 3.23 -42.04
N PRO A 99 17.02 3.04 -43.11
CA PRO A 99 17.23 1.72 -43.71
C PRO A 99 17.76 0.64 -42.77
N ASP A 100 18.59 1.01 -41.79
CA ASP A 100 19.26 0.09 -40.87
C ASP A 100 18.71 0.16 -39.43
N THR A 101 17.70 1.00 -39.18
CA THR A 101 17.27 1.34 -37.81
C THR A 101 16.86 0.11 -37.01
N GLU A 102 16.04 -0.77 -37.57
CA GLU A 102 15.62 -1.98 -36.87
C GLU A 102 16.81 -2.88 -36.53
N ALA A 103 17.74 -3.06 -37.48
CA ALA A 103 18.92 -3.88 -37.24
C ALA A 103 19.81 -3.31 -36.13
N ARG A 104 19.94 -1.97 -36.06
CA ARG A 104 20.69 -1.26 -35.01
C ARG A 104 20.00 -1.37 -33.65
N ILE A 105 18.67 -1.23 -33.59
CA ILE A 105 17.88 -1.44 -32.36
C ILE A 105 18.07 -2.87 -31.85
N GLN A 106 17.90 -3.87 -32.70
CA GLN A 106 18.08 -5.28 -32.31
C GLN A 106 19.51 -5.57 -31.85
N ALA A 107 20.52 -5.01 -32.52
CA ALA A 107 21.91 -5.15 -32.11
C ALA A 107 22.17 -4.55 -30.71
N ALA A 108 21.57 -3.39 -30.40
CA ALA A 108 21.68 -2.76 -29.09
C ALA A 108 21.00 -3.59 -27.99
N LEU A 109 19.77 -4.07 -28.26
CA LEU A 109 18.99 -4.88 -27.31
C LEU A 109 19.68 -6.21 -27.02
N ASN A 110 20.06 -6.97 -28.06
CA ASN A 110 20.75 -8.25 -27.92
C ASN A 110 22.08 -8.12 -27.13
N LYS A 111 22.73 -6.96 -27.19
CA LYS A 111 24.00 -6.73 -26.51
C LYS A 111 23.81 -6.37 -25.03
N TRP A 112 22.82 -5.55 -24.70
CA TRP A 112 22.75 -4.90 -23.39
C TRP A 112 21.54 -5.31 -22.54
N VAL A 113 20.42 -5.67 -23.18
CA VAL A 113 19.17 -6.03 -22.50
C VAL A 113 18.47 -7.14 -23.31
N PRO A 114 19.05 -8.36 -23.39
CA PRO A 114 18.54 -9.42 -24.25
C PRO A 114 17.15 -9.93 -23.84
N ASP A 115 16.78 -9.79 -22.56
CA ASP A 115 15.51 -10.23 -21.99
C ASP A 115 14.47 -9.09 -21.92
N TRP A 116 14.52 -8.15 -22.87
CA TRP A 116 13.58 -7.02 -22.92
C TRP A 116 12.16 -7.47 -23.32
N ASN A 117 11.16 -6.84 -22.74
CA ASN A 117 9.74 -7.00 -23.12
C ASN A 117 9.19 -5.75 -23.82
N GLU A 118 9.61 -4.58 -23.36
CA GLU A 118 9.13 -3.27 -23.82
C GLU A 118 10.30 -2.37 -24.21
N LEU A 119 10.14 -1.62 -25.29
CA LEU A 119 11.15 -0.69 -25.81
C LEU A 119 10.62 0.75 -25.83
N LEU A 120 11.32 1.65 -25.15
CA LEU A 120 11.22 3.10 -25.39
C LEU A 120 12.46 3.59 -26.11
N VAL A 121 12.29 4.21 -27.28
CA VAL A 121 13.35 4.96 -28.00
C VAL A 121 13.12 6.45 -27.82
N VAL A 122 14.15 7.16 -27.37
CA VAL A 122 14.12 8.61 -27.15
C VAL A 122 15.01 9.29 -28.19
N LEU A 123 14.47 10.26 -28.94
CA LEU A 123 15.21 11.00 -29.95
C LEU A 123 15.66 12.34 -29.37
N ASN A 124 16.93 12.71 -29.57
CA ASN A 124 17.45 14.04 -29.28
C ASN A 124 16.85 15.09 -30.24
N ASN A 125 15.59 15.43 -30.01
CA ASN A 125 14.83 16.38 -30.80
C ASN A 125 13.85 17.11 -29.86
N PRO A 126 13.81 18.46 -29.85
CA PRO A 126 12.98 19.21 -28.91
C PRO A 126 11.51 19.34 -29.33
N ASN A 127 11.11 18.80 -30.48
CA ASN A 127 9.74 18.91 -30.98
C ASN A 127 8.80 17.89 -30.34
N TYR A 128 7.49 18.05 -30.56
CA TYR A 128 6.45 17.14 -30.11
C TYR A 128 6.23 16.00 -31.12
N GLY A 129 5.90 14.81 -30.63
CA GLY A 129 5.48 13.66 -31.44
C GLY A 129 5.53 12.37 -30.62
N GLY A 130 4.87 11.31 -31.07
CA GLY A 130 4.88 10.03 -30.38
C GLY A 130 4.38 8.93 -31.30
N CYS A 131 4.96 7.74 -31.18
CA CYS A 131 4.50 6.57 -31.91
C CYS A 131 4.68 5.30 -31.10
N GLY A 132 3.58 4.63 -30.79
CA GLY A 132 3.54 3.44 -29.97
C GLY A 132 2.81 2.28 -30.63
N GLY A 133 3.13 1.06 -30.18
CA GLY A 133 2.46 -0.18 -30.61
C GLY A 133 3.39 -1.39 -30.61
N GLY A 134 2.83 -2.56 -30.33
CA GLY A 134 3.54 -3.84 -30.44
C GLY A 134 4.74 -3.98 -29.50
N GLY A 135 4.60 -3.52 -28.25
CA GLY A 135 5.67 -3.56 -27.24
C GLY A 135 6.74 -2.46 -27.41
N ARG A 136 6.44 -1.40 -28.16
CA ARG A 136 7.38 -0.32 -28.48
C ARG A 136 6.73 1.05 -28.38
N ALA A 137 7.52 2.05 -28.00
CA ALA A 137 7.20 3.46 -28.01
C ALA A 137 8.42 4.26 -28.48
N HIS A 138 8.18 5.31 -29.27
CA HIS A 138 9.21 6.20 -29.79
C HIS A 138 8.76 7.63 -29.53
N VAL A 139 9.62 8.44 -28.92
CA VAL A 139 9.32 9.83 -28.58
C VAL A 139 10.53 10.74 -28.78
N PRO A 140 10.35 11.98 -29.23
CA PRO A 140 11.34 13.05 -29.10
C PRO A 140 11.39 13.57 -27.66
N MET A 141 12.46 14.28 -27.29
CA MET A 141 12.59 14.89 -25.96
C MET A 141 11.57 15.98 -25.65
N GLY A 142 10.92 16.55 -26.67
CA GLY A 142 9.94 17.62 -26.53
C GLY A 142 8.58 17.22 -25.96
N VAL A 143 8.38 15.95 -25.63
CA VAL A 143 7.14 15.47 -24.98
C VAL A 143 7.24 15.51 -23.46
N ASN A 144 6.08 15.50 -22.81
CA ASN A 144 5.97 15.25 -21.37
C ASN A 144 5.68 13.77 -21.10
N TRP A 145 5.71 13.38 -19.83
CA TRP A 145 5.49 11.99 -19.40
C TRP A 145 4.13 11.43 -19.83
N THR A 146 3.10 12.29 -19.94
CA THR A 146 1.75 11.83 -20.28
C THR A 146 1.61 11.28 -21.69
N VAL A 147 2.43 11.77 -22.64
CA VAL A 147 2.52 11.19 -23.99
C VAL A 147 3.15 9.81 -23.91
N ILE A 148 4.25 9.65 -23.17
CA ILE A 148 4.91 8.34 -23.01
C ILE A 148 3.96 7.35 -22.37
N ALA A 149 3.21 7.78 -21.34
CA ALA A 149 2.20 6.97 -20.70
C ALA A 149 1.11 6.53 -21.70
N HIS A 150 0.66 7.41 -22.61
CA HIS A 150 -0.25 7.05 -23.71
C HIS A 150 0.36 6.00 -24.65
N GLU A 151 1.61 6.18 -25.10
CA GLU A 151 2.28 5.21 -25.99
C GLU A 151 2.49 3.85 -25.32
N PHE A 152 2.77 3.84 -24.01
CA PHE A 152 2.80 2.63 -23.21
C PHE A 152 1.44 1.95 -23.12
N GLY A 153 0.33 2.65 -23.31
CA GLY A 153 -0.99 2.05 -23.42
C GLY A 153 -1.10 1.13 -24.63
N HIS A 154 -0.47 1.50 -25.75
CA HIS A 154 -0.38 0.64 -26.93
C HIS A 154 0.60 -0.53 -26.71
N GLY A 155 1.78 -0.25 -26.14
CA GLY A 155 2.83 -1.25 -25.93
C GLY A 155 2.45 -2.30 -24.88
N ILE A 156 2.19 -1.83 -23.67
CA ILE A 156 1.95 -2.63 -22.45
C ILE A 156 0.49 -3.06 -22.34
N GLY A 157 -0.44 -2.16 -22.63
CA GLY A 157 -1.88 -2.41 -22.49
C GLY A 157 -2.53 -3.06 -23.72
N GLY A 158 -1.89 -2.98 -24.90
CA GLY A 158 -2.50 -3.41 -26.16
C GLY A 158 -3.72 -2.58 -26.56
N PHE A 159 -3.79 -1.33 -26.10
CA PHE A 159 -4.94 -0.45 -26.33
C PHE A 159 -4.93 0.14 -27.73
N ALA A 160 -6.11 0.43 -28.26
CA ALA A 160 -6.26 1.29 -29.42
C ALA A 160 -6.50 2.74 -28.98
N ASP A 161 -6.28 3.67 -29.90
CA ASP A 161 -6.66 5.06 -29.71
C ASP A 161 -8.16 5.21 -29.54
N GLU A 162 -8.59 5.95 -28.52
CA GLU A 162 -10.00 6.24 -28.27
C GLU A 162 -10.46 7.54 -28.93
N TYR A 163 -9.55 8.30 -29.55
CA TYR A 163 -9.91 9.50 -30.30
C TYR A 163 -10.44 9.19 -31.71
N SER A 164 -11.14 10.16 -32.27
CA SER A 164 -11.71 10.12 -33.62
C SER A 164 -11.05 11.18 -34.51
N ALA A 165 -10.89 10.87 -35.79
CA ALA A 165 -10.38 11.79 -36.81
C ALA A 165 -11.41 12.00 -37.93
N GLY A 166 -12.04 10.92 -38.41
CA GLY A 166 -13.03 11.00 -39.49
C GLY A 166 -13.63 9.66 -39.89
N GLY A 167 -14.69 9.70 -40.67
CA GLY A 167 -15.28 8.51 -41.29
C GLY A 167 -16.02 7.56 -40.34
N ALA A 168 -16.44 6.41 -40.87
CA ALA A 168 -17.18 5.38 -40.17
C ALA A 168 -16.41 4.06 -40.22
N TYR A 169 -16.27 3.40 -39.07
CA TYR A 169 -15.72 2.06 -39.00
C TYR A 169 -16.73 1.06 -39.55
N THR A 170 -16.31 0.23 -40.50
CA THR A 170 -17.15 -0.78 -41.17
C THR A 170 -16.64 -2.20 -41.00
N GLY A 171 -15.56 -2.39 -40.23
CA GLY A 171 -15.00 -3.69 -39.90
C GLY A 171 -15.80 -4.41 -38.82
N GLY A 172 -15.36 -5.63 -38.48
CA GLY A 172 -15.89 -6.40 -37.35
C GLY A 172 -15.14 -6.14 -36.04
N GLU A 173 -15.55 -6.84 -34.97
CA GLU A 173 -14.91 -6.75 -33.66
C GLU A 173 -13.41 -7.05 -33.72
N GLN A 174 -12.61 -6.17 -33.12
CA GLN A 174 -11.15 -6.28 -33.03
C GLN A 174 -10.70 -6.75 -31.64
N GLY A 175 -9.43 -7.12 -31.50
CA GLY A 175 -8.85 -7.59 -30.23
C GLY A 175 -8.61 -6.51 -29.17
N TRP A 176 -8.76 -5.22 -29.49
CA TRP A 176 -8.50 -4.12 -28.55
C TRP A 176 -9.47 -4.13 -27.38
N ILE A 177 -8.99 -4.12 -26.15
CA ILE A 177 -9.87 -4.22 -24.98
C ILE A 177 -10.70 -2.95 -24.74
N ASN A 178 -10.21 -1.80 -25.18
CA ASN A 178 -10.80 -0.48 -24.92
C ASN A 178 -11.63 0.09 -26.09
N LEU A 179 -11.89 -0.71 -27.13
CA LEU A 179 -12.84 -0.39 -28.19
C LEU A 179 -13.71 -1.60 -28.52
N THR A 180 -14.95 -1.36 -28.91
CA THR A 180 -15.87 -2.43 -29.32
C THR A 180 -16.86 -1.98 -30.38
N THR A 181 -17.31 -2.91 -31.20
CA THR A 181 -18.48 -2.82 -32.09
C THR A 181 -19.73 -3.44 -31.44
N VAL A 182 -19.56 -4.14 -30.30
CA VAL A 182 -20.63 -4.88 -29.61
C VAL A 182 -21.37 -3.96 -28.64
N THR A 183 -22.61 -3.63 -28.99
CA THR A 183 -23.48 -2.75 -28.18
C THR A 183 -24.40 -3.50 -27.21
N ASP A 184 -24.45 -4.82 -27.28
CA ASP A 184 -25.27 -5.64 -26.40
C ASP A 184 -24.68 -5.63 -24.98
N ARG A 185 -25.50 -5.23 -24.00
CA ARG A 185 -25.12 -5.17 -22.58
C ARG A 185 -24.55 -6.49 -22.09
N ALA A 186 -25.09 -7.62 -22.53
CA ALA A 186 -24.71 -8.92 -22.00
C ALA A 186 -23.33 -9.38 -22.49
N THR A 187 -22.84 -8.84 -23.60
CA THR A 187 -21.66 -9.37 -24.31
C THR A 187 -20.60 -8.33 -24.64
N THR A 188 -20.87 -7.04 -24.40
CA THR A 188 -19.86 -5.99 -24.55
C THR A 188 -18.68 -6.20 -23.59
N LYS A 189 -17.47 -5.85 -24.03
CA LYS A 189 -16.19 -6.19 -23.37
C LYS A 189 -16.10 -5.81 -21.90
N TRP A 190 -16.70 -4.69 -21.51
CA TRP A 190 -16.64 -4.13 -20.15
C TRP A 190 -18.02 -4.06 -19.48
N ALA A 191 -18.92 -4.99 -19.80
CA ALA A 191 -20.28 -5.04 -19.27
C ALA A 191 -20.35 -4.91 -17.73
N HIS A 192 -19.40 -5.54 -17.01
CA HIS A 192 -19.35 -5.56 -15.55
C HIS A 192 -19.01 -4.20 -14.91
N LEU A 193 -18.42 -3.26 -15.66
CA LEU A 193 -18.11 -1.91 -15.21
C LEU A 193 -19.24 -0.91 -15.49
N ILE A 194 -20.23 -1.28 -16.31
CA ILE A 194 -21.33 -0.39 -16.70
C ILE A 194 -22.42 -0.47 -15.65
N ALA A 195 -22.81 0.68 -15.08
CA ALA A 195 -23.93 0.72 -14.15
C ALA A 195 -25.22 0.17 -14.80
N PRO A 196 -26.07 -0.58 -14.07
CA PRO A 196 -27.27 -1.20 -14.64
C PRO A 196 -28.22 -0.22 -15.35
N ALA A 197 -28.28 1.04 -14.88
CA ALA A 197 -29.15 2.08 -15.42
C ALA A 197 -28.56 2.87 -16.60
N THR A 198 -27.25 2.77 -16.88
CA THR A 198 -26.59 3.54 -17.96
C THR A 198 -27.09 3.08 -19.32
N PRO A 199 -27.68 3.91 -20.18
CA PRO A 199 -28.20 3.47 -21.48
C PRO A 199 -27.07 3.00 -22.41
N LEU A 200 -27.34 1.98 -23.24
CA LEU A 200 -26.39 1.43 -24.21
C LEU A 200 -26.99 1.44 -25.65
N PRO A 201 -26.34 2.12 -26.61
CA PRO A 201 -25.19 3.01 -26.43
C PRO A 201 -25.51 4.23 -25.55
N THR A 202 -24.49 4.74 -24.85
CA THR A 202 -24.57 5.90 -23.95
C THR A 202 -24.40 7.22 -24.71
N GLY A 203 -23.50 7.21 -25.71
CA GLY A 203 -23.34 8.27 -26.70
C GLY A 203 -23.60 7.72 -28.10
N ILE A 204 -24.51 8.34 -28.85
CA ILE A 204 -24.90 7.96 -30.22
C ILE A 204 -24.58 9.10 -31.18
N GLY A 205 -23.98 8.78 -32.33
CA GLY A 205 -23.62 9.70 -33.39
C GLY A 205 -22.11 9.97 -33.47
N SER A 206 -21.74 10.88 -34.37
CA SER A 206 -20.35 11.20 -34.69
C SER A 206 -19.57 11.68 -33.47
N ALA A 207 -18.60 10.88 -33.00
CA ALA A 207 -17.73 11.17 -31.86
C ALA A 207 -18.53 11.63 -30.62
N ALA A 208 -19.59 10.90 -30.31
CA ALA A 208 -20.57 11.29 -29.30
C ALA A 208 -20.05 11.10 -27.87
N ASP A 209 -20.32 12.11 -27.04
CA ASP A 209 -20.28 12.05 -25.58
C ASP A 209 -21.67 11.65 -25.02
N TYR A 210 -21.92 11.76 -23.71
CA TYR A 210 -23.21 11.34 -23.13
C TYR A 210 -24.37 12.15 -23.72
N ASN A 211 -25.20 11.52 -24.55
CA ASN A 211 -26.34 12.18 -25.19
C ASN A 211 -27.59 11.30 -25.31
N ASN A 212 -27.53 10.03 -24.88
CA ASN A 212 -28.70 9.15 -24.88
C ASN A 212 -29.33 9.13 -23.49
N GLY A 213 -30.53 9.70 -23.34
CA GLY A 213 -31.25 9.75 -22.06
C GLY A 213 -30.75 10.83 -21.08
N PRO A 214 -31.29 10.87 -19.86
CA PRO A 214 -30.88 11.86 -18.86
C PRO A 214 -29.49 11.52 -18.30
N ARG A 215 -28.58 12.49 -18.35
CA ARG A 215 -27.23 12.36 -17.75
C ARG A 215 -27.32 12.43 -16.22
N PRO A 216 -26.77 11.45 -15.47
CA PRO A 216 -26.68 11.54 -14.00
C PRO A 216 -25.92 12.80 -13.56
N ALA A 217 -26.39 13.44 -12.49
CA ALA A 217 -25.79 14.70 -12.01
C ALA A 217 -24.36 14.53 -11.50
N ASP A 218 -24.01 13.32 -11.08
CA ASP A 218 -22.71 12.92 -10.55
C ASP A 218 -21.90 12.09 -11.57
N TRP A 219 -22.25 12.16 -12.86
CA TRP A 219 -21.53 11.47 -13.93
C TRP A 219 -20.10 12.01 -14.09
N ASN A 220 -19.11 11.14 -13.94
CA ASN A 220 -17.71 11.44 -14.18
C ASN A 220 -17.28 10.96 -15.57
N SER A 221 -16.96 11.90 -16.46
CA SER A 221 -16.53 11.64 -17.84
C SER A 221 -15.26 10.78 -17.99
N ASN A 222 -14.49 10.61 -16.90
CA ASN A 222 -13.23 9.88 -16.89
C ASN A 222 -13.36 8.47 -16.30
N THR A 223 -14.34 8.24 -15.42
CA THR A 223 -14.43 7.02 -14.60
C THR A 223 -15.79 6.33 -14.65
N ASP A 224 -16.86 6.99 -15.07
CA ASP A 224 -18.14 6.31 -15.26
C ASP A 224 -18.19 5.68 -16.66
N VAL A 225 -18.37 4.36 -16.68
CA VAL A 225 -18.24 3.53 -17.88
C VAL A 225 -19.59 3.38 -18.60
N GLY A 226 -19.55 3.52 -19.92
CA GLY A 226 -20.67 3.36 -20.85
C GLY A 226 -20.22 2.86 -22.22
N LEU A 227 -20.97 3.19 -23.26
CA LEU A 227 -20.59 2.98 -24.66
C LEU A 227 -20.75 4.29 -25.44
N PHE A 228 -19.64 4.92 -25.79
CA PHE A 228 -19.60 6.21 -26.47
C PHE A 228 -19.15 6.02 -27.91
N GLU A 229 -20.01 6.32 -28.88
CA GLU A 229 -19.67 6.16 -30.28
C GLU A 229 -18.52 7.10 -30.69
N GLY A 230 -17.56 6.56 -31.45
CA GLY A 230 -16.32 7.22 -31.85
C GLY A 230 -15.10 6.67 -31.10
N GLY A 231 -14.07 6.30 -31.86
CA GLY A 231 -12.78 5.77 -31.41
C GLY A 231 -12.06 5.05 -32.55
N GLY A 232 -10.79 4.71 -32.36
CA GLY A 232 -9.96 4.05 -33.37
C GLY A 232 -9.83 4.88 -34.64
N THR A 233 -9.74 6.21 -34.50
CA THR A 233 -9.78 7.23 -35.57
C THR A 233 -11.11 7.36 -36.32
N ALA A 234 -12.10 6.50 -36.08
CA ALA A 234 -13.43 6.59 -36.68
C ALA A 234 -14.40 7.45 -35.85
N ASN A 235 -15.27 8.21 -36.52
CA ASN A 235 -16.31 9.00 -35.85
C ASN A 235 -17.53 8.14 -35.45
N THR A 236 -17.83 7.08 -36.21
CA THR A 236 -18.98 6.19 -35.96
C THR A 236 -18.62 4.72 -36.16
N GLY A 237 -19.45 3.81 -35.64
CA GLY A 237 -19.29 2.35 -35.82
C GLY A 237 -18.35 1.65 -34.84
N LEU A 238 -17.60 2.39 -34.02
CA LEU A 238 -16.82 1.89 -32.87
C LEU A 238 -17.22 2.64 -31.60
N TYR A 239 -17.11 1.98 -30.45
CA TYR A 239 -17.46 2.53 -29.15
C TYR A 239 -16.27 2.46 -28.19
N ARG A 240 -16.01 3.57 -27.50
CA ARG A 240 -15.05 3.68 -26.39
C ARG A 240 -15.77 3.61 -25.03
N PRO A 241 -15.09 3.25 -23.94
CA PRO A 241 -15.72 2.98 -22.65
C PRO A 241 -16.11 4.23 -21.86
N VAL A 242 -15.43 5.36 -22.08
CA VAL A 242 -15.65 6.61 -21.34
C VAL A 242 -15.60 7.83 -22.29
N GLU A 243 -16.09 8.97 -21.84
CA GLU A 243 -16.03 10.22 -22.63
C GLU A 243 -14.58 10.69 -22.79
N ASN A 244 -13.72 10.51 -21.77
CA ASN A 244 -12.32 10.91 -21.78
C ASN A 244 -11.41 9.92 -21.06
N CYS A 245 -10.26 9.59 -21.66
CA CYS A 245 -9.31 8.58 -21.21
C CYS A 245 -7.91 9.00 -21.66
N ARG A 246 -6.86 8.47 -21.01
CA ARG A 246 -5.48 8.56 -21.51
C ARG A 246 -5.30 8.10 -22.96
N MET A 247 -6.13 7.17 -23.44
CA MET A 247 -6.09 6.71 -24.83
C MET A 247 -6.88 7.61 -25.81
N LYS A 248 -7.68 8.56 -25.31
CA LYS A 248 -8.37 9.57 -26.14
C LYS A 248 -7.56 10.87 -26.22
N GLY A 249 -6.83 11.19 -25.17
CA GLY A 249 -5.88 12.29 -25.13
C GLY A 249 -4.93 12.11 -23.96
N ASN A 250 -3.91 12.96 -23.83
CA ASN A 250 -2.85 12.72 -22.85
C ASN A 250 -3.25 12.92 -21.38
N THR A 251 -4.48 13.34 -21.07
CA THR A 251 -5.00 13.44 -19.69
C THR A 251 -6.51 13.26 -19.75
N PRO A 252 -7.17 12.52 -18.83
CA PRO A 252 -6.80 12.05 -17.48
C PRO A 252 -5.96 10.76 -17.44
N PRO A 253 -5.76 10.11 -16.27
CA PRO A 253 -5.33 8.71 -16.15
C PRO A 253 -6.13 7.72 -17.01
N TYR A 254 -5.62 6.48 -17.10
CA TYR A 254 -6.34 5.40 -17.76
C TYR A 254 -7.74 5.25 -17.20
N CYS A 255 -8.73 5.10 -18.08
CA CYS A 255 -10.08 4.82 -17.68
C CYS A 255 -10.18 3.45 -16.98
N PRO A 256 -11.26 3.16 -16.25
CA PRO A 256 -11.39 1.90 -15.51
C PRO A 256 -11.20 0.65 -16.37
N VAL A 257 -11.63 0.67 -17.63
CA VAL A 257 -11.45 -0.46 -18.57
C VAL A 257 -9.97 -0.68 -18.89
N CYS A 258 -9.26 0.40 -19.24
CA CYS A 258 -7.83 0.35 -19.53
C CYS A 258 -7.05 -0.11 -18.30
N TYR A 259 -7.19 0.58 -17.15
CA TYR A 259 -6.47 0.25 -15.92
C TYR A 259 -6.74 -1.20 -15.48
N THR A 260 -8.01 -1.63 -15.45
CA THR A 260 -8.35 -2.99 -14.98
C THR A 260 -7.77 -4.04 -15.90
N SER A 261 -7.70 -3.77 -17.21
CA SER A 261 -7.06 -4.67 -18.17
C SER A 261 -5.56 -4.83 -17.89
N ILE A 262 -4.82 -3.74 -17.61
CA ILE A 262 -3.38 -3.86 -17.33
C ILE A 262 -3.17 -4.57 -15.99
N LYS A 263 -3.87 -4.17 -14.94
CA LYS A 263 -3.83 -4.85 -13.62
C LYS A 263 -4.10 -6.34 -13.75
N THR A 264 -5.19 -6.73 -14.41
CA THR A 264 -5.54 -8.15 -14.59
C THR A 264 -4.45 -8.93 -15.32
N ALA A 265 -3.79 -8.31 -16.30
CA ALA A 265 -2.74 -8.97 -17.06
C ALA A 265 -1.40 -9.04 -16.30
N ARG A 266 -1.09 -8.06 -15.46
CA ARG A 266 0.28 -7.83 -14.94
C ARG A 266 0.43 -7.87 -13.42
N ASP A 267 -0.67 -7.89 -12.66
CA ASP A 267 -0.64 -7.90 -11.19
C ASP A 267 0.24 -9.02 -10.61
N HIS A 268 0.27 -10.19 -11.27
CA HIS A 268 1.13 -11.32 -10.89
C HIS A 268 2.65 -11.02 -10.93
N GLU A 269 3.07 -9.98 -11.66
CA GLU A 269 4.46 -9.54 -11.77
C GLU A 269 4.89 -8.65 -10.60
N THR A 270 3.94 -8.12 -9.82
CA THR A 270 4.21 -7.18 -8.72
C THR A 270 4.57 -7.86 -7.40
N GLU A 271 4.32 -9.17 -7.30
CA GLU A 271 4.33 -9.96 -6.04
C GLU A 271 3.43 -9.37 -4.94
N HIS A 272 2.49 -8.48 -5.30
CA HIS A 272 1.64 -7.78 -4.36
C HIS A 272 0.72 -8.74 -3.60
N THR A 273 0.62 -8.51 -2.28
CA THR A 273 -0.33 -9.18 -1.38
C THR A 273 -0.76 -8.21 -0.29
N PHE A 274 -1.89 -8.46 0.35
CA PHE A 274 -2.31 -7.69 1.52
C PHE A 274 -1.88 -8.30 2.86
N ARG A 275 -0.97 -9.29 2.88
CA ARG A 275 -0.62 -9.99 4.14
C ARG A 275 0.00 -9.07 5.19
N ASN A 276 0.87 -8.15 4.76
CA ASN A 276 1.56 -7.22 5.64
C ASN A 276 0.97 -5.82 5.40
N ALA A 277 -0.18 -5.59 6.04
CA ALA A 277 -0.90 -4.33 6.02
C ALA A 277 -0.80 -3.67 7.39
N TYR A 278 -0.40 -2.40 7.41
CA TYR A 278 -0.17 -1.65 8.64
C TYR A 278 -0.98 -0.36 8.62
N ALA A 279 -1.73 -0.11 9.68
CA ALA A 279 -2.46 1.14 9.86
C ALA A 279 -1.55 2.21 10.46
N GLY A 280 -1.58 3.43 9.91
CA GLY A 280 -0.78 4.54 10.42
C GLY A 280 -1.25 5.91 9.94
N ARG A 281 -0.93 6.99 10.64
CA ARG A 281 -1.28 8.38 10.29
C ARG A 281 -0.16 9.06 9.52
N PHE A 282 0.16 8.57 8.33
CA PHE A 282 1.29 9.06 7.53
C PHE A 282 1.08 10.48 6.97
N TYR A 283 -0.18 10.95 6.87
CA TYR A 283 -0.50 12.22 6.20
C TYR A 283 -1.12 13.30 7.10
N GLY A 284 -1.09 13.14 8.43
CA GLY A 284 -1.56 14.15 9.39
C GLY A 284 -3.05 14.51 9.27
N THR A 285 -3.85 13.63 8.66
CA THR A 285 -5.30 13.84 8.49
C THR A 285 -6.11 13.44 9.74
N GLY A 286 -5.44 12.85 10.74
CA GLY A 286 -6.06 12.19 11.89
C GLY A 286 -6.72 10.85 11.54
N ARG A 287 -6.52 10.36 10.30
CA ARG A 287 -7.04 9.09 9.80
C ARG A 287 -5.90 8.09 9.69
N SER A 288 -6.22 6.81 9.85
CA SER A 288 -5.30 5.75 9.47
C SER A 288 -5.35 5.61 7.96
N ASP A 289 -4.19 5.87 7.41
CA ASP A 289 -3.72 5.49 6.11
C ASP A 289 -3.23 4.04 6.16
N LEU A 290 -2.84 3.49 5.01
CA LEU A 290 -2.40 2.11 4.88
C LEU A 290 -1.00 2.06 4.29
N LEU A 291 -0.11 1.35 4.97
CA LEU A 291 1.17 0.90 4.43
C LEU A 291 1.06 -0.58 4.09
N LEU A 292 1.40 -0.93 2.86
CA LEU A 292 1.58 -2.33 2.43
C LEU A 292 3.07 -2.59 2.26
N HIS A 293 3.54 -3.73 2.77
CA HIS A 293 4.87 -4.26 2.50
C HIS A 293 4.75 -5.61 1.80
N HIS A 294 5.45 -5.79 0.68
CA HIS A 294 5.45 -7.06 -0.03
C HIS A 294 6.76 -7.23 -0.81
N GLY A 295 7.39 -8.39 -0.63
CA GLY A 295 8.64 -8.75 -1.30
C GLY A 295 9.74 -7.74 -1.00
N THR A 296 10.09 -6.96 -2.03
CA THR A 296 11.14 -5.92 -1.95
C THR A 296 10.56 -4.52 -2.14
N SER A 297 9.29 -4.32 -1.83
CA SER A 297 8.60 -3.05 -2.06
C SER A 297 7.62 -2.69 -0.96
N ILE A 298 7.30 -1.40 -0.92
CA ILE A 298 6.21 -0.86 -0.13
C ILE A 298 5.28 -0.02 -1.00
N GLN A 299 4.04 0.10 -0.56
CA GLN A 299 3.06 1.05 -1.07
C GLN A 299 2.40 1.81 0.09
N LEU A 300 2.07 3.07 -0.15
CA LEU A 300 1.26 3.88 0.74
C LEU A 300 -0.06 4.25 0.07
N PHE A 301 -1.12 4.16 0.87
CA PHE A 301 -2.44 4.60 0.49
C PHE A 301 -2.98 5.57 1.52
N ARG A 302 -3.27 6.79 1.08
CA ARG A 302 -3.87 7.83 1.90
C ARG A 302 -5.36 7.59 2.05
N ALA A 303 -5.87 7.66 3.28
CA ALA A 303 -7.29 7.68 3.56
C ALA A 303 -7.84 9.12 3.46
N ASP A 304 -8.71 9.40 2.49
CA ASP A 304 -9.39 10.71 2.36
C ASP A 304 -10.74 10.77 3.13
N GLY A 305 -11.17 9.62 3.67
CA GLY A 305 -12.45 9.42 4.34
C GLY A 305 -13.53 8.75 3.47
N THR A 306 -13.35 8.66 2.16
CA THR A 306 -14.26 7.98 1.22
C THR A 306 -13.60 6.86 0.44
N ALA A 307 -12.27 6.87 0.38
CA ALA A 307 -11.44 5.98 -0.40
C ALA A 307 -10.06 5.81 0.27
N LEU A 308 -9.31 4.83 -0.25
CA LEU A 308 -7.86 4.72 -0.07
C LEU A 308 -7.22 5.07 -1.41
N GLU A 309 -6.45 6.14 -1.45
CA GLU A 309 -5.80 6.64 -2.66
C GLU A 309 -4.32 6.31 -2.63
N HIS A 310 -3.82 5.62 -3.66
CA HIS A 310 -2.39 5.39 -3.83
C HIS A 310 -1.66 6.75 -3.83
N SER A 311 -0.60 6.83 -3.03
CA SER A 311 0.18 8.06 -2.87
C SER A 311 1.66 7.83 -3.19
N PHE A 312 2.19 6.65 -2.92
CA PHE A 312 3.61 6.37 -3.06
C PHE A 312 3.87 4.86 -3.20
N SER A 313 4.88 4.53 -3.99
CA SER A 313 5.51 3.21 -4.02
C SER A 313 7.01 3.36 -3.97
N ALA A 314 7.69 2.44 -3.30
CA ALA A 314 9.14 2.27 -3.41
C ALA A 314 9.47 0.81 -3.66
N VAL A 315 10.35 0.58 -4.62
CA VAL A 315 10.76 -0.77 -5.07
C VAL A 315 12.25 -0.90 -4.92
N GLU A 316 12.68 -2.03 -4.37
CA GLU A 316 14.03 -2.34 -3.93
C GLU A 316 14.52 -1.41 -2.82
N ARG A 317 14.41 -0.09 -2.99
CA ARG A 317 14.99 0.90 -2.09
C ARG A 317 14.12 2.16 -2.03
N VAL A 318 13.97 2.68 -0.82
CA VAL A 318 13.40 4.01 -0.56
C VAL A 318 14.46 5.10 -0.78
N PRO A 319 14.12 6.36 -1.11
CA PRO A 319 15.09 7.46 -1.10
C PRO A 319 15.99 7.42 0.15
N GLY A 320 17.30 7.22 -0.09
CA GLY A 320 18.25 6.84 0.94
C GLY A 320 18.93 5.50 0.63
N SER A 321 19.19 4.67 1.64
CA SER A 321 19.95 3.42 1.49
C SER A 321 19.22 2.16 1.99
N TRP A 322 18.01 2.29 2.54
CA TRP A 322 17.26 1.14 3.04
C TRP A 322 16.72 0.36 1.88
N GLN A 323 17.12 -0.91 1.82
CA GLN A 323 16.64 -1.84 0.82
C GLN A 323 15.60 -2.74 1.47
N PHE A 324 14.44 -2.91 0.83
CA PHE A 324 13.38 -3.76 1.38
C PHE A 324 13.68 -5.23 1.11
N MET A 325 13.34 -6.07 2.08
CA MET A 325 13.46 -7.51 1.99
C MET A 325 12.22 -8.24 2.53
N PRO A 326 11.96 -9.49 2.11
CA PRO A 326 10.72 -10.19 2.45
C PRO A 326 10.46 -10.39 3.94
N ASN A 327 11.49 -10.50 4.79
CA ASN A 327 11.36 -10.69 6.24
C ASN A 327 11.54 -9.38 7.04
N ASP A 328 11.39 -8.22 6.40
CA ASP A 328 11.31 -6.95 7.10
C ASP A 328 10.13 -6.95 8.09
N GLN A 329 10.41 -6.56 9.33
CA GLN A 329 9.43 -6.33 10.39
C GLN A 329 9.19 -4.82 10.48
N VAL A 330 7.92 -4.42 10.36
CA VAL A 330 7.51 -3.02 10.28
C VAL A 330 6.81 -2.59 11.57
N TYR A 331 7.21 -1.43 12.09
CA TYR A 331 6.65 -0.81 13.28
C TYR A 331 6.30 0.64 12.96
N VAL A 332 5.06 1.03 13.24
CA VAL A 332 4.51 2.35 12.92
C VAL A 332 4.31 3.15 14.21
N GLY A 333 4.80 4.38 14.26
CA GLY A 333 4.71 5.25 15.44
C GLY A 333 5.16 6.69 15.16
N ASP A 334 4.70 7.65 15.95
CA ASP A 334 5.06 9.07 15.88
C ASP A 334 6.44 9.31 16.51
N PHE A 335 7.49 8.85 15.85
CA PHE A 335 8.85 8.83 16.41
C PHE A 335 9.46 10.23 16.55
N ASP A 336 8.89 11.28 15.95
CA ASP A 336 9.38 12.65 16.10
C ASP A 336 8.42 13.64 16.76
N GLY A 337 7.22 13.18 17.16
CA GLY A 337 6.25 13.94 17.94
C GLY A 337 5.52 15.00 17.12
N ASP A 338 5.48 14.88 15.79
CA ASP A 338 4.81 15.84 14.90
C ASP A 338 3.31 15.53 14.67
N GLY A 339 2.82 14.42 15.22
CA GLY A 339 1.45 13.95 15.09
C GLY A 339 1.22 13.09 13.84
N THR A 340 2.25 12.84 13.04
CA THR A 340 2.25 11.87 11.94
C THR A 340 3.11 10.68 12.28
N ASP A 341 2.73 9.51 11.80
CA ASP A 341 3.46 8.30 12.14
C ASP A 341 4.61 8.09 11.13
N GLU A 342 5.77 7.70 11.63
CA GLU A 342 6.93 7.18 10.91
C GLU A 342 6.99 5.65 10.91
N VAL A 343 7.98 5.11 10.21
CA VAL A 343 8.14 3.65 10.05
C VAL A 343 9.53 3.22 10.51
N ALA A 344 9.62 2.53 11.63
CA ALA A 344 10.80 1.77 12.00
C ALA A 344 10.73 0.38 11.33
N ILE A 345 11.82 -0.03 10.69
CA ILE A 345 11.89 -1.31 9.97
C ILE A 345 13.11 -2.09 10.44
N PHE A 346 12.89 -3.32 10.87
CA PHE A 346 13.94 -4.23 11.33
C PHE A 346 14.03 -5.45 10.43
N ASN A 347 15.23 -5.89 10.09
CA ASN A 347 15.44 -7.18 9.44
C ASN A 347 16.58 -7.93 10.11
N GLY A 348 16.26 -9.08 10.70
CA GLY A 348 17.22 -9.92 11.43
C GLY A 348 17.81 -11.08 10.63
N THR A 349 17.30 -11.39 9.43
CA THR A 349 17.49 -12.70 8.79
C THR A 349 17.89 -12.67 7.33
N ASP A 350 17.50 -11.67 6.54
CA ASP A 350 17.77 -11.64 5.09
C ASP A 350 19.17 -11.13 4.74
N TRP A 351 19.76 -10.35 5.65
CA TRP A 351 21.04 -9.69 5.44
C TRP A 351 22.18 -10.39 6.17
N VAL A 352 23.43 -10.01 5.83
CA VAL A 352 24.65 -10.60 6.42
C VAL A 352 24.75 -10.39 7.94
N MET A 353 23.98 -9.44 8.47
CA MET A 353 23.79 -9.13 9.89
C MET A 353 22.41 -8.47 10.04
N PRO A 354 21.89 -8.28 11.27
CA PRO A 354 20.63 -7.57 11.47
C PRO A 354 20.74 -6.06 11.23
N TYR A 355 19.65 -5.41 10.83
CA TYR A 355 19.63 -3.97 10.60
C TYR A 355 18.32 -3.35 11.08
N LEU A 356 18.40 -2.11 11.55
CA LEU A 356 17.26 -1.26 11.88
C LEU A 356 17.32 0.03 11.05
N GLY A 357 16.21 0.40 10.43
CA GLY A 357 16.00 1.64 9.70
C GLY A 357 14.88 2.47 10.31
N LEU A 358 14.96 3.78 10.16
CA LEU A 358 13.85 4.70 10.42
C LEU A 358 13.52 5.45 9.14
N LEU A 359 12.29 5.29 8.66
CA LEU A 359 11.75 6.00 7.51
C LEU A 359 10.81 7.11 7.98
N LYS A 360 10.95 8.28 7.38
CA LYS A 360 10.09 9.45 7.60
C LYS A 360 9.51 9.97 6.30
N SER A 361 8.40 10.70 6.39
CA SER A 361 7.86 11.50 5.29
C SER A 361 8.95 12.28 4.54
N ASP A 362 8.90 12.21 3.21
CA ASP A 362 9.78 12.99 2.33
C ASP A 362 9.27 14.42 2.05
N GLY A 363 8.07 14.75 2.56
CA GLY A 363 7.38 16.02 2.31
C GLY A 363 6.70 16.13 0.94
N ALA A 364 6.78 15.09 0.10
CA ALA A 364 6.17 14.99 -1.23
C ALA A 364 5.09 13.89 -1.30
N GLY A 365 4.78 13.24 -0.17
CA GLY A 365 3.75 12.21 -0.06
C GLY A 365 4.30 10.78 0.04
N GLY A 366 5.62 10.61 0.00
CA GLY A 366 6.31 9.34 0.16
C GLY A 366 7.13 9.25 1.45
N LEU A 367 8.01 8.25 1.50
CA LEU A 367 8.94 8.02 2.61
C LEU A 367 10.40 8.15 2.15
N ARG A 368 11.28 8.46 3.10
CA ARG A 368 12.74 8.44 2.93
C ARG A 368 13.41 7.92 4.19
N LEU A 369 14.57 7.29 4.03
CA LEU A 369 15.41 6.87 5.15
C LEU A 369 16.00 8.09 5.86
N VAL A 370 15.85 8.16 7.18
CA VAL A 370 16.48 9.19 8.04
C VAL A 370 17.53 8.63 9.00
N ALA A 371 17.42 7.36 9.42
CA ALA A 371 18.42 6.68 10.22
C ALA A 371 18.61 5.22 9.77
N ARG A 372 19.82 4.70 9.92
CA ARG A 372 20.14 3.29 9.66
C ARG A 372 21.22 2.80 10.62
N TYR A 373 21.01 1.59 11.13
CA TYR A 373 21.86 0.91 12.09
C TYR A 373 22.22 -0.47 11.55
N ASP A 374 23.51 -0.67 11.36
CA ASP A 374 24.09 -1.82 10.66
C ASP A 374 24.68 -2.78 11.72
N GLY A 375 23.92 -3.79 12.11
CA GLY A 375 24.31 -4.78 13.12
C GLY A 375 24.28 -4.26 14.56
N ASP A 376 24.31 -2.95 14.82
CA ASP A 376 24.36 -2.38 16.16
C ASP A 376 23.83 -0.93 16.23
N ILE A 377 23.28 -0.55 17.39
CA ILE A 377 23.13 0.86 17.79
C ILE A 377 24.29 1.19 18.73
N PRO A 378 24.97 2.35 18.58
CA PRO A 378 26.04 2.73 19.49
C PRO A 378 25.65 2.61 20.98
N GLY A 379 26.38 1.76 21.71
CA GLY A 379 26.14 1.51 23.14
C GLY A 379 25.21 0.33 23.44
N TRP A 380 24.68 -0.36 22.43
CA TRP A 380 23.81 -1.52 22.58
C TRP A 380 24.59 -2.80 22.79
N GLY A 381 25.53 -3.12 21.88
CA GLY A 381 26.31 -4.36 21.92
C GLY A 381 25.92 -5.41 20.87
N GLY A 382 25.16 -5.01 19.85
CA GLY A 382 24.78 -5.81 18.69
C GLY A 382 23.31 -6.24 18.70
N PHE A 383 22.62 -6.03 17.59
CA PHE A 383 21.32 -6.63 17.33
C PHE A 383 21.45 -8.15 17.11
N ALA A 384 20.38 -8.87 17.38
CA ALA A 384 20.26 -10.30 17.16
C ALA A 384 19.09 -10.61 16.23
N ALA A 385 19.08 -11.82 15.64
CA ALA A 385 18.15 -12.17 14.56
C ALA A 385 16.68 -12.14 14.98
N HIS A 386 16.39 -12.47 16.25
CA HIS A 386 15.06 -12.52 16.83
C HIS A 386 14.77 -11.35 17.79
N ASP A 387 15.44 -10.20 17.61
CA ASP A 387 15.03 -8.97 18.30
C ASP A 387 13.61 -8.61 17.90
N ARG A 388 12.74 -8.44 18.92
CA ARG A 388 11.34 -8.00 18.78
C ARG A 388 11.22 -6.59 19.33
N PHE A 389 10.41 -5.75 18.68
CA PHE A 389 10.23 -4.36 19.08
C PHE A 389 8.79 -4.07 19.51
N LEU A 390 8.64 -3.19 20.49
CA LEU A 390 7.37 -2.57 20.90
C LEU A 390 7.52 -1.06 20.77
N VAL A 391 6.49 -0.40 20.24
CA VAL A 391 6.42 1.07 20.12
C VAL A 391 5.82 1.64 21.41
N ALA A 392 6.50 2.60 22.05
CA ALA A 392 6.11 3.14 23.36
C ALA A 392 6.72 4.53 23.60
N ASP A 393 6.00 5.45 24.25
CA ASP A 393 6.61 6.71 24.74
C ASP A 393 7.23 6.51 26.15
N LEU A 394 8.55 6.35 26.20
CA LEU A 394 9.26 5.99 27.44
C LEU A 394 9.55 7.17 28.39
N ASN A 395 9.21 8.42 28.06
CA ASN A 395 9.58 9.62 28.84
C ASN A 395 8.50 10.71 28.85
N GLY A 396 7.40 10.53 28.11
CA GLY A 396 6.26 11.44 28.09
C GLY A 396 6.52 12.71 27.31
N ASP A 397 7.43 12.68 26.33
CA ASP A 397 7.64 13.81 25.43
C ASP A 397 6.69 13.82 24.23
N GLY A 398 5.84 12.81 24.11
CA GLY A 398 4.86 12.64 23.05
C GLY A 398 5.45 12.06 21.77
N SER A 399 6.75 11.74 21.74
CA SER A 399 7.37 10.98 20.66
C SER A 399 7.42 9.50 21.05
N ASP A 400 7.06 8.64 20.11
CA ASP A 400 7.23 7.21 20.28
C ASP A 400 8.73 6.83 20.29
N ASP A 401 9.03 5.76 21.01
CA ASP A 401 10.34 5.11 21.12
C ASP A 401 10.22 3.61 20.88
N LEU A 402 11.30 2.86 21.14
CA LEU A 402 11.29 1.41 21.01
C LEU A 402 11.75 0.72 22.29
N VAL A 403 10.98 -0.29 22.71
CA VAL A 403 11.45 -1.35 23.60
C VAL A 403 11.90 -2.52 22.74
N VAL A 404 13.12 -3.01 22.95
CA VAL A 404 13.70 -4.17 22.25
C VAL A 404 13.76 -5.34 23.20
N VAL A 405 13.26 -6.49 22.78
CA VAL A 405 13.22 -7.72 23.56
C VAL A 405 13.90 -8.84 22.78
N ASN A 406 14.81 -9.56 23.44
CA ASN A 406 15.32 -10.84 22.95
C ASN A 406 15.36 -11.87 24.07
N THR A 407 14.59 -12.93 23.91
CA THR A 407 14.49 -14.05 24.86
C THR A 407 15.01 -15.36 24.27
N ASP A 408 15.47 -15.35 23.01
CA ASP A 408 15.68 -16.56 22.20
C ASP A 408 17.14 -16.83 21.86
N ASP A 409 17.85 -15.83 21.34
CA ASP A 409 19.12 -16.01 20.64
C ASP A 409 20.30 -16.19 21.60
N TRP A 410 20.32 -15.39 22.66
CA TRP A 410 21.48 -15.31 23.54
C TRP A 410 21.34 -16.22 24.74
N SER A 411 22.48 -16.63 25.31
CA SER A 411 22.48 -17.38 26.57
C SER A 411 21.91 -16.57 27.74
N MET A 412 21.80 -15.25 27.58
CA MET A 412 21.21 -14.32 28.54
C MET A 412 20.16 -13.46 27.81
N PRO A 413 18.87 -13.63 28.12
CA PRO A 413 17.80 -12.76 27.60
C PRO A 413 18.06 -11.29 27.95
N TYR A 414 17.52 -10.38 27.15
CA TYR A 414 17.60 -8.95 27.45
C TYR A 414 16.34 -8.19 27.06
N VAL A 415 16.18 -7.05 27.74
CA VAL A 415 15.26 -5.98 27.36
C VAL A 415 16.07 -4.70 27.28
N GLY A 416 15.85 -3.88 26.29
CA GLY A 416 16.47 -2.56 26.30
C GLY A 416 15.68 -1.50 25.56
N LEU A 417 16.05 -0.26 25.85
CA LEU A 417 15.21 0.91 25.64
C LEU A 417 15.92 1.87 24.70
N LEU A 418 15.35 2.06 23.52
CA LEU A 418 15.88 2.91 22.48
C LEU A 418 15.05 4.18 22.38
N ARG A 419 15.62 5.29 22.85
CA ARG A 419 14.98 6.60 22.82
C ARG A 419 15.08 7.22 21.44
N SER A 420 13.97 7.71 20.93
CA SER A 420 13.94 8.47 19.69
C SER A 420 14.55 9.86 19.89
N THR A 421 15.06 10.39 18.77
CA THR A 421 15.52 11.77 18.60
C THR A 421 14.75 12.48 17.49
N GLY A 422 13.70 11.83 16.96
CA GLY A 422 12.99 12.22 15.75
C GLY A 422 13.72 11.96 14.43
N THR A 423 15.04 11.70 14.49
CA THR A 423 15.86 11.40 13.30
C THR A 423 16.73 10.16 13.47
N GLY A 424 16.43 9.35 14.47
CA GLY A 424 17.15 8.13 14.84
C GLY A 424 16.94 7.80 16.31
N PHE A 425 17.58 6.72 16.75
CA PHE A 425 17.50 6.15 18.09
C PHE A 425 18.85 6.15 18.82
N TRP A 426 18.80 6.17 20.15
CA TRP A 426 19.95 5.91 21.03
C TRP A 426 19.55 5.03 22.21
N VAL A 427 20.50 4.22 22.71
CA VAL A 427 20.25 3.32 23.85
C VAL A 427 20.24 4.11 25.15
N SER A 428 19.08 4.13 25.81
CA SER A 428 18.93 4.75 27.13
C SER A 428 19.16 3.81 28.29
N GLN A 429 18.81 2.54 28.12
CA GLN A 429 18.97 1.51 29.13
C GLN A 429 19.01 0.12 28.49
N ARG A 430 19.70 -0.81 29.13
CA ARG A 430 19.72 -2.23 28.77
C ARG A 430 19.72 -3.08 30.03
N TYR A 431 18.86 -4.09 30.05
CA TYR A 431 18.69 -5.08 31.10
C TYR A 431 19.11 -6.43 30.56
N ASP A 432 20.28 -6.92 30.98
CA ASP A 432 20.73 -8.26 30.62
C ASP A 432 20.43 -9.23 31.76
N GLY A 433 19.58 -10.22 31.49
CA GLY A 433 19.23 -11.32 32.39
C GLY A 433 18.21 -10.99 33.48
N ASP A 434 17.97 -9.74 33.85
CA ASP A 434 16.92 -9.35 34.80
C ASP A 434 16.56 -7.86 34.66
N ILE A 435 15.25 -7.55 34.73
CA ILE A 435 14.80 -6.19 35.07
C ILE A 435 14.64 -6.15 36.59
N PRO A 436 15.31 -5.23 37.31
CA PRO A 436 15.34 -5.25 38.78
C PRO A 436 13.97 -5.43 39.43
N GLY A 437 13.83 -6.55 40.14
CA GLY A 437 12.59 -6.95 40.84
C GLY A 437 11.83 -8.09 40.17
N TRP A 438 12.06 -8.35 38.87
CA TRP A 438 11.38 -9.41 38.13
C TRP A 438 11.72 -10.80 38.69
N GLY A 439 13.01 -11.07 38.85
CA GLY A 439 13.52 -12.35 39.37
C GLY A 439 14.25 -13.18 38.31
N GLY A 440 14.66 -12.55 37.21
CA GLY A 440 15.32 -13.14 36.05
C GLY A 440 14.42 -13.08 34.83
N LEU A 441 14.91 -12.59 33.70
CA LEU A 441 14.24 -12.71 32.42
C LEU A 441 14.29 -14.17 31.96
N ALA A 442 13.18 -14.67 31.44
CA ALA A 442 13.01 -16.05 31.00
C ALA A 442 12.59 -16.13 29.52
N ARG A 443 12.56 -17.35 28.96
CA ARG A 443 12.34 -17.54 27.52
C ARG A 443 10.92 -17.18 27.10
N HIS A 444 9.95 -17.51 27.94
CA HIS A 444 8.52 -17.33 27.70
C HIS A 444 7.97 -16.07 28.39
N ASP A 445 8.83 -15.11 28.73
CA ASP A 445 8.35 -13.78 29.14
C ASP A 445 7.67 -13.08 27.95
N GLU A 446 6.44 -12.65 28.17
CA GLU A 446 5.65 -11.82 27.26
C GLU A 446 5.65 -10.37 27.74
N PHE A 447 5.86 -9.42 26.82
CA PHE A 447 6.05 -8.01 27.14
C PHE A 447 4.99 -7.15 26.47
N PHE A 448 4.44 -6.21 27.23
CA PHE A 448 3.43 -5.26 26.79
C PHE A 448 3.77 -3.86 27.30
N VAL A 449 3.32 -2.83 26.58
CA VAL A 449 3.57 -1.43 26.90
C VAL A 449 2.27 -0.64 26.98
N GLY A 450 2.20 0.33 27.88
CA GLY A 450 1.08 1.26 28.00
C GLY A 450 1.17 2.10 29.28
N ASP A 451 0.63 3.32 29.28
CA ASP A 451 0.66 4.22 30.45
C ASP A 451 -0.22 3.73 31.61
N LEU A 452 0.32 2.87 32.47
CA LEU A 452 -0.41 2.36 33.64
C LEU A 452 -0.58 3.45 34.72
N THR A 453 0.22 4.51 34.71
CA THR A 453 0.27 5.50 35.80
C THR A 453 -0.54 6.77 35.53
N GLY A 454 -0.88 7.03 34.27
CA GLY A 454 -1.60 8.21 33.80
C GLY A 454 -0.72 9.45 33.77
N ASN A 455 0.60 9.26 33.63
CA ASN A 455 1.58 10.34 33.62
C ASN A 455 2.02 10.72 32.19
N GLY A 456 1.51 10.05 31.17
CA GLY A 456 1.87 10.20 29.77
C GLY A 456 3.08 9.37 29.33
N THR A 457 3.63 8.49 30.17
CA THR A 457 4.73 7.59 29.81
C THR A 457 4.25 6.15 29.76
N ASP A 458 4.62 5.40 28.72
CA ASP A 458 4.30 3.99 28.60
C ASP A 458 5.16 3.13 29.54
N ASP A 459 4.48 2.49 30.47
CA ASP A 459 5.01 1.54 31.44
C ASP A 459 5.13 0.15 30.81
N LEU A 460 5.85 -0.77 31.47
CA LEU A 460 6.02 -2.15 31.01
C LEU A 460 5.21 -3.13 31.84
N VAL A 461 4.51 -4.04 31.17
CA VAL A 461 3.90 -5.23 31.78
C VAL A 461 4.62 -6.46 31.27
N VAL A 462 4.95 -7.37 32.19
CA VAL A 462 5.54 -8.67 31.86
C VAL A 462 4.63 -9.79 32.38
N PHE A 463 4.31 -10.75 31.52
CA PHE A 463 3.61 -11.97 31.90
C PHE A 463 4.50 -13.19 31.66
N ASN A 464 4.46 -14.17 32.57
CA ASN A 464 5.06 -15.48 32.35
C ASN A 464 4.21 -16.55 33.01
N GLY A 465 3.69 -17.48 32.21
CA GLY A 465 2.92 -18.64 32.67
C GLY A 465 3.72 -19.95 32.74
N ASP A 466 4.90 -20.02 32.10
CA ASP A 466 5.53 -21.27 31.68
C ASP A 466 6.82 -21.63 32.42
N ASP A 467 7.68 -20.65 32.69
CA ASP A 467 9.06 -20.93 33.12
C ASP A 467 9.18 -21.21 34.62
N TRP A 468 8.15 -20.87 35.40
CA TRP A 468 8.19 -20.82 36.85
C TRP A 468 7.11 -21.68 37.52
N SER A 469 7.16 -21.78 38.86
CA SER A 469 6.27 -22.66 39.62
C SER A 469 4.79 -22.26 39.61
N MET A 470 4.49 -21.06 39.13
CA MET A 470 3.16 -20.48 38.97
C MET A 470 3.24 -19.40 37.89
N ALA A 471 2.09 -18.86 37.46
CA ALA A 471 2.06 -17.73 36.56
C ALA A 471 2.31 -16.41 37.30
N TYR A 472 2.95 -15.45 36.64
CA TYR A 472 3.32 -14.15 37.21
C TYR A 472 2.94 -13.00 36.29
N VAL A 473 2.53 -11.88 36.89
CA VAL A 473 2.37 -10.59 36.22
C VAL A 473 3.23 -9.55 36.94
N GLY A 474 4.17 -8.94 36.23
CA GLY A 474 5.00 -7.84 36.70
C GLY A 474 4.58 -6.51 36.07
N LEU A 475 4.46 -5.47 36.89
CA LEU A 475 4.23 -4.10 36.42
C LEU A 475 5.45 -3.25 36.72
N PHE A 476 5.97 -2.54 35.73
CA PHE A 476 7.14 -1.69 35.88
C PHE A 476 6.86 -0.29 35.40
N ARG A 477 7.15 0.69 36.25
CA ARG A 477 7.05 2.10 35.92
C ARG A 477 8.20 2.54 35.04
N ALA A 478 7.92 3.29 33.97
CA ALA A 478 8.92 4.02 33.21
C ALA A 478 9.47 5.20 34.01
N ASN A 479 10.79 5.35 34.03
CA ASN A 479 11.48 6.49 34.64
C ASN A 479 12.65 6.90 33.74
N ALA A 480 13.26 8.06 34.04
CA ALA A 480 14.44 8.54 33.31
C ALA A 480 15.63 7.56 33.29
N GLY A 481 15.70 6.62 34.23
CA GLY A 481 16.74 5.56 34.29
C GLY A 481 16.29 4.20 33.76
N GLY A 482 15.15 4.13 33.07
CA GLY A 482 14.48 2.90 32.65
C GLY A 482 13.36 2.47 33.59
N TYR A 483 13.09 1.17 33.61
CA TYR A 483 12.01 0.54 34.36
C TYR A 483 12.34 0.26 35.83
N SER A 484 11.36 0.52 36.70
CA SER A 484 11.37 0.12 38.11
C SER A 484 10.09 -0.65 38.45
N MET A 485 10.19 -1.81 39.07
CA MET A 485 9.01 -2.60 39.46
C MET A 485 8.10 -1.81 40.41
N MET A 486 6.83 -1.69 40.04
CA MET A 486 5.76 -1.18 40.90
C MET A 486 5.19 -2.30 41.75
N GLN A 487 4.86 -3.42 41.11
CA GLN A 487 4.15 -4.53 41.71
C GLN A 487 4.41 -5.81 40.94
N ARG A 488 4.43 -6.93 41.65
CA ARG A 488 4.44 -8.28 41.08
C ARG A 488 3.31 -9.10 41.70
N TYR A 489 2.60 -9.83 40.85
CA TYR A 489 1.54 -10.75 41.22
C TYR A 489 2.04 -12.17 41.00
N ASP A 490 2.11 -12.92 42.09
CA ASP A 490 2.65 -14.27 42.12
C ASP A 490 1.47 -15.25 42.24
N GLY A 491 1.04 -15.81 41.12
CA GLY A 491 -0.05 -16.80 41.05
C GLY A 491 -1.47 -16.25 41.24
N ASP A 492 -1.68 -14.99 41.67
CA ASP A 492 -3.01 -14.37 41.77
C ASP A 492 -2.94 -12.84 41.76
N ILE A 493 -3.94 -12.22 41.12
CA ILE A 493 -4.24 -10.79 41.29
C ILE A 493 -5.37 -10.68 42.32
N PRO A 494 -5.24 -9.86 43.39
CA PRO A 494 -6.21 -9.84 44.48
C PRO A 494 -7.66 -9.68 44.02
N GLY A 495 -8.50 -10.67 44.37
CA GLY A 495 -9.93 -10.70 44.04
C GLY A 495 -10.29 -11.45 42.75
N TRP A 496 -9.30 -12.01 42.05
CA TRP A 496 -9.48 -12.72 40.77
C TRP A 496 -9.78 -14.21 40.91
N GLY A 497 -8.95 -14.91 41.69
CA GLY A 497 -9.07 -16.36 41.87
C GLY A 497 -7.99 -17.20 41.18
N GLY A 498 -6.87 -16.61 40.77
CA GLY A 498 -5.66 -17.30 40.31
C GLY A 498 -5.27 -17.01 38.86
N LEU A 499 -3.99 -16.73 38.64
CA LEU A 499 -3.36 -16.70 37.31
C LEU A 499 -3.05 -18.12 36.85
N ALA A 500 -3.03 -18.34 35.54
CA ALA A 500 -2.76 -19.64 34.93
C ALA A 500 -1.77 -19.54 33.76
N GLN A 501 -1.32 -20.72 33.29
CA GLN A 501 -0.23 -20.86 32.34
C GLN A 501 -0.53 -20.18 31.00
N HIS A 502 -1.75 -20.34 30.48
CA HIS A 502 -2.19 -19.85 29.17
C HIS A 502 -3.03 -18.55 29.27
N ASP A 503 -2.82 -17.75 30.31
CA ASP A 503 -3.43 -16.43 30.42
C ASP A 503 -2.87 -15.50 29.32
N ARG A 504 -3.76 -14.82 28.59
CA ARG A 504 -3.42 -13.87 27.53
C ARG A 504 -3.84 -12.48 27.94
N LEU A 505 -2.90 -11.52 27.90
CA LEU A 505 -3.14 -10.15 28.34
C LEU A 505 -3.52 -9.24 27.16
N VAL A 506 -4.44 -8.32 27.42
CA VAL A 506 -4.80 -7.24 26.48
C VAL A 506 -4.82 -5.92 27.24
N LEU A 507 -4.12 -4.93 26.73
CA LEU A 507 -3.93 -3.63 27.37
C LEU A 507 -4.74 -2.53 26.67
N GLY A 508 -5.26 -1.56 27.42
CA GLY A 508 -6.00 -0.41 26.89
C GLY A 508 -6.67 0.40 28.01
N ASP A 509 -6.99 1.68 27.76
CA ASP A 509 -7.72 2.52 28.73
C ASP A 509 -9.23 2.20 28.68
N PHE A 510 -9.65 1.13 29.34
CA PHE A 510 -11.00 0.59 29.21
C PHE A 510 -12.03 1.36 30.05
N ASP A 511 -11.60 2.11 31.07
CA ASP A 511 -12.49 2.95 31.88
C ASP A 511 -12.46 4.46 31.53
N GLY A 512 -11.49 4.89 30.73
CA GLY A 512 -11.37 6.25 30.20
C GLY A 512 -10.76 7.21 31.21
N ASP A 513 -10.03 6.70 32.22
CA ASP A 513 -9.40 7.52 33.23
C ASP A 513 -7.99 8.02 32.85
N GLY A 514 -7.53 7.66 31.64
CA GLY A 514 -6.24 8.02 31.10
C GLY A 514 -5.13 7.06 31.51
N LYS A 515 -5.45 5.95 32.18
CA LYS A 515 -4.52 4.86 32.47
C LYS A 515 -4.83 3.64 31.62
N CYS A 516 -3.78 2.96 31.21
CA CYS A 516 -3.88 1.65 30.60
C CYS A 516 -4.31 0.62 31.67
N ASP A 517 -5.40 -0.08 31.40
CA ASP A 517 -5.94 -1.20 32.16
C ASP A 517 -5.55 -2.53 31.51
N VAL A 518 -5.85 -3.65 32.19
CA VAL A 518 -5.49 -5.00 31.73
C VAL A 518 -6.73 -5.89 31.69
N PHE A 519 -6.96 -6.50 30.52
CA PHE A 519 -7.78 -7.70 30.41
C PHE A 519 -6.92 -8.95 30.44
N VAL A 520 -7.42 -10.01 31.08
CA VAL A 520 -6.80 -11.34 31.11
C VAL A 520 -7.79 -12.36 30.59
N PHE A 521 -7.48 -13.01 29.47
CA PHE A 521 -8.28 -14.07 28.89
C PHE A 521 -7.61 -15.44 29.06
N ASN A 522 -8.39 -16.48 29.37
CA ASN A 522 -7.90 -17.86 29.30
C ASN A 522 -9.01 -18.78 28.81
N GLY A 523 -8.66 -19.62 27.84
CA GLY A 523 -9.57 -20.57 27.21
C GLY A 523 -9.28 -22.03 27.54
N GLU A 524 -8.18 -22.33 28.25
CA GLU A 524 -7.57 -23.67 28.29
C GLU A 524 -7.47 -24.28 29.69
N ASP A 525 -7.02 -23.51 30.68
CA ASP A 525 -6.53 -24.08 31.94
C ASP A 525 -7.64 -24.42 32.93
N TRP A 526 -8.82 -23.85 32.72
CA TRP A 526 -9.95 -23.93 33.65
C TRP A 526 -11.15 -24.63 33.01
N SER A 527 -12.10 -25.05 33.85
CA SER A 527 -13.30 -25.78 33.39
C SER A 527 -14.20 -24.97 32.45
N MET A 528 -14.01 -23.65 32.38
CA MET A 528 -14.70 -22.76 31.45
C MET A 528 -13.76 -21.60 31.08
N PRO A 529 -13.79 -21.10 29.83
CA PRO A 529 -13.08 -19.90 29.45
C PRO A 529 -13.49 -18.70 30.30
N TYR A 530 -12.57 -17.75 30.50
CA TYR A 530 -12.88 -16.50 31.20
C TYR A 530 -12.25 -15.29 30.53
N LEU A 531 -12.85 -14.13 30.83
CA LEU A 531 -12.29 -12.81 30.52
C LEU A 531 -12.36 -11.93 31.77
N GLY A 532 -11.20 -11.53 32.28
CA GLY A 532 -11.04 -10.73 33.49
C GLY A 532 -10.69 -9.30 33.20
N MET A 533 -11.37 -8.37 33.86
CA MET A 533 -11.13 -6.93 33.77
C MET A 533 -10.43 -6.43 35.03
N PHE A 534 -9.29 -5.78 34.84
CA PHE A 534 -8.50 -5.18 35.90
C PHE A 534 -8.16 -3.74 35.55
N ARG A 535 -8.61 -2.82 36.40
CA ARG A 535 -8.23 -1.42 36.24
C ARG A 535 -6.85 -1.16 36.83
N SER A 536 -6.08 -0.27 36.21
CA SER A 536 -4.86 0.22 36.83
C SER A 536 -5.18 1.22 37.94
N THR A 537 -4.43 1.11 39.03
CA THR A 537 -4.44 2.06 40.15
C THR A 537 -3.28 3.05 40.10
N GLY A 538 -2.42 2.94 39.06
CA GLY A 538 -1.16 3.68 38.93
C GLY A 538 0.02 3.11 39.71
N SER A 539 -0.19 2.05 40.50
CA SER A 539 0.87 1.30 41.18
C SER A 539 0.60 -0.21 41.26
N GLY A 540 -0.45 -0.68 40.61
CA GLY A 540 -1.00 -2.03 40.75
C GLY A 540 -2.33 -2.15 40.01
N LEU A 541 -2.86 -3.36 39.96
CA LEU A 541 -4.15 -3.70 39.39
C LEU A 541 -5.22 -3.89 40.47
N ALA A 542 -6.43 -3.43 40.19
CA ALA A 542 -7.62 -3.69 40.99
C ALA A 542 -8.63 -4.48 40.16
N TYR A 543 -9.09 -5.61 40.70
CA TYR A 543 -10.16 -6.40 40.12
C TYR A 543 -11.43 -5.57 39.93
N VAL A 544 -12.02 -5.63 38.73
CA VAL A 544 -13.27 -4.95 38.39
C VAL A 544 -14.37 -5.97 38.15
N HIS A 545 -14.16 -6.86 37.18
CA HIS A 545 -15.17 -7.82 36.74
C HIS A 545 -14.53 -9.08 36.16
N ARG A 546 -15.26 -10.20 36.19
CA ARG A 546 -14.89 -11.47 35.55
C ARG A 546 -16.09 -12.03 34.81
N TYR A 547 -15.87 -12.39 33.56
CA TYR A 547 -16.81 -13.12 32.74
C TYR A 547 -16.40 -14.59 32.75
N ASP A 548 -17.25 -15.44 33.31
CA ASP A 548 -17.05 -16.88 33.38
C ASP A 548 -17.94 -17.56 32.33
N GLY A 549 -17.31 -18.05 31.27
CA GLY A 549 -17.95 -18.75 30.16
C GLY A 549 -18.75 -17.88 29.19
N ASP A 550 -19.14 -16.65 29.52
CA ASP A 550 -19.87 -15.76 28.61
C ASP A 550 -19.71 -14.27 28.95
N VAL A 551 -19.64 -13.43 27.90
CA VAL A 551 -19.79 -11.97 27.97
C VAL A 551 -21.18 -11.64 27.42
N PRO A 552 -22.01 -10.81 28.10
CA PRO A 552 -23.37 -10.54 27.64
C PRO A 552 -23.44 -10.10 26.16
N GLY A 553 -24.01 -10.97 25.32
CA GLY A 553 -24.18 -10.76 23.88
C GLY A 553 -23.12 -11.44 23.00
N TRP A 554 -22.16 -12.17 23.57
CA TRP A 554 -21.16 -12.96 22.84
C TRP A 554 -21.64 -14.38 22.53
N ASP A 555 -22.56 -14.94 23.33
CA ASP A 555 -23.08 -16.33 23.22
C ASP A 555 -22.05 -17.42 23.56
N GLY A 556 -21.16 -17.12 24.50
CA GLY A 556 -20.22 -18.06 25.11
C GLY A 556 -18.77 -17.82 24.69
N LEU A 557 -17.88 -17.58 25.65
CA LEU A 557 -16.44 -17.52 25.39
C LEU A 557 -15.92 -18.92 25.00
N ALA A 558 -15.03 -18.95 24.00
CA ALA A 558 -14.43 -20.18 23.49
C ALA A 558 -12.89 -20.14 23.56
N ARG A 559 -12.26 -21.32 23.47
CA ARG A 559 -10.84 -21.50 23.77
C ARG A 559 -9.94 -20.57 22.95
N HIS A 560 -10.20 -20.48 21.65
CA HIS A 560 -9.40 -19.73 20.69
C HIS A 560 -9.93 -18.32 20.41
N ASP A 561 -10.76 -17.72 21.30
CA ASP A 561 -11.15 -16.32 21.14
C ASP A 561 -9.91 -15.42 21.22
N GLU A 562 -9.71 -14.57 20.21
CA GLU A 562 -8.63 -13.57 20.14
C GLU A 562 -9.20 -12.18 20.33
N PHE A 563 -8.46 -11.29 20.99
CA PHE A 563 -8.95 -9.96 21.36
C PHE A 563 -7.97 -8.87 20.96
N PHE A 564 -8.48 -7.77 20.40
CA PHE A 564 -7.69 -6.61 19.99
C PHE A 564 -8.28 -5.33 20.58
N ALA A 565 -7.48 -4.57 21.33
CA ALA A 565 -7.94 -3.33 21.95
C ALA A 565 -8.04 -2.18 20.93
N ALA A 566 -9.16 -1.47 20.94
CA ALA A 566 -9.35 -0.25 20.14
C ALA A 566 -10.53 0.56 20.68
N ASP A 567 -10.54 1.88 20.52
CA ASP A 567 -11.77 2.68 20.74
C ASP A 567 -12.71 2.45 19.54
N ILE A 568 -13.67 1.52 19.67
CA ILE A 568 -14.51 1.07 18.56
C ILE A 568 -15.68 2.02 18.34
N ASP A 569 -16.26 2.55 19.43
CA ASP A 569 -17.44 3.40 19.37
C ASP A 569 -17.13 4.91 19.30
N GLY A 570 -15.86 5.29 19.47
CA GLY A 570 -15.35 6.66 19.45
C GLY A 570 -15.63 7.41 20.75
N SER A 571 -15.72 6.71 21.88
CA SER A 571 -16.04 7.30 23.18
C SER A 571 -14.82 7.78 23.96
N GLY A 572 -13.61 7.51 23.46
CA GLY A 572 -12.35 7.78 24.15
C GLY A 572 -11.96 6.70 25.17
N ARG A 573 -12.75 5.63 25.30
CA ARG A 573 -12.38 4.41 26.02
C ARG A 573 -11.95 3.34 25.03
N CYS A 574 -11.04 2.47 25.43
CA CYS A 574 -10.78 1.23 24.72
C CYS A 574 -11.98 0.28 24.86
N ASP A 575 -12.23 -0.44 23.78
CA ASP A 575 -13.14 -1.57 23.61
C ASP A 575 -12.32 -2.78 23.11
N LEU A 576 -12.96 -3.93 22.88
CA LEU A 576 -12.31 -5.10 22.31
C LEU A 576 -12.97 -5.51 21.00
N TRP A 577 -12.19 -5.69 19.94
CA TRP A 577 -12.55 -6.60 18.86
C TRP A 577 -12.33 -8.03 19.34
N ALA A 578 -13.16 -8.96 18.88
CA ALA A 578 -13.06 -10.38 19.20
C ALA A 578 -13.12 -11.23 17.92
N TRP A 579 -12.25 -12.22 17.78
CA TRP A 579 -12.16 -13.08 16.59
C TRP A 579 -12.00 -14.55 16.98
N ASN A 580 -12.67 -15.46 16.27
CA ASN A 580 -12.46 -16.91 16.43
C ASN A 580 -12.88 -17.67 15.15
N ASP A 581 -12.01 -18.54 14.64
CA ASP A 581 -12.28 -19.40 13.47
C ASP A 581 -12.37 -20.90 13.77
N GLN A 582 -12.13 -21.35 15.00
CA GLN A 582 -11.81 -22.76 15.29
C GLN A 582 -12.87 -23.50 16.10
N ASP A 583 -13.37 -22.90 17.18
CA ASP A 583 -14.18 -23.63 18.17
C ASP A 583 -15.69 -23.47 18.02
N TRP A 584 -16.09 -22.65 17.05
CA TRP A 584 -17.47 -22.30 16.83
C TRP A 584 -18.04 -23.03 15.61
N SER A 585 -19.37 -23.02 15.45
CA SER A 585 -20.01 -23.64 14.27
C SER A 585 -19.70 -22.93 12.95
N THR A 586 -19.27 -21.67 13.02
CA THR A 586 -18.80 -20.82 11.93
C THR A 586 -17.69 -19.94 12.48
N GLU A 587 -16.96 -19.23 11.63
CA GLU A 587 -16.02 -18.18 12.01
C GLU A 587 -16.78 -16.95 12.52
N TYR A 588 -16.25 -16.23 13.51
CA TYR A 588 -16.94 -15.11 14.16
C TYR A 588 -16.05 -13.88 14.33
N LEU A 589 -16.62 -12.72 14.00
CA LEU A 589 -16.05 -11.41 14.33
C LEU A 589 -17.01 -10.66 15.26
N GLY A 590 -16.46 -10.09 16.33
CA GLY A 590 -17.17 -9.46 17.43
C GLY A 590 -16.63 -8.12 17.82
N ARG A 591 -17.46 -7.35 18.52
CA ARG A 591 -17.02 -6.21 19.30
C ARG A 591 -17.60 -6.29 20.71
N MET A 592 -16.81 -5.92 21.71
CA MET A 592 -17.20 -5.84 23.11
C MET A 592 -16.93 -4.41 23.58
N LEU A 593 -18.01 -3.65 23.77
CA LEU A 593 -17.93 -2.24 24.13
C LEU A 593 -17.82 -2.07 25.65
N SER A 594 -16.85 -1.28 26.10
CA SER A 594 -16.58 -1.03 27.51
C SER A 594 -17.37 0.16 28.07
N SER A 595 -17.99 -0.07 29.21
CA SER A 595 -18.56 0.97 30.09
C SER A 595 -17.59 1.45 31.17
N GLY A 596 -16.38 0.86 31.22
CA GLY A 596 -15.39 1.03 32.29
C GLY A 596 -15.55 0.09 33.48
N ILE A 597 -16.68 -0.60 33.58
CA ILE A 597 -16.91 -1.62 34.62
C ILE A 597 -17.52 -2.92 34.09
N GLU A 598 -18.12 -2.88 32.90
CA GLU A 598 -18.75 -4.00 32.22
C GLU A 598 -18.54 -3.88 30.71
N LEU A 599 -18.53 -5.02 30.03
CA LEU A 599 -18.58 -5.19 28.59
C LEU A 599 -19.99 -5.51 28.11
N LYS A 600 -20.32 -4.99 26.92
CA LYS A 600 -21.48 -5.41 26.14
C LYS A 600 -21.03 -5.84 24.76
N ALA A 601 -21.36 -7.06 24.38
CA ALA A 601 -20.92 -7.65 23.13
C ALA A 601 -22.03 -7.68 22.06
N ASP A 602 -21.60 -7.67 20.79
CA ASP A 602 -22.35 -8.15 19.64
C ASP A 602 -21.39 -8.74 18.60
N TYR A 603 -21.88 -9.71 17.82
CA TYR A 603 -21.06 -10.43 16.84
C TYR A 603 -21.80 -10.70 15.53
N VAL A 604 -21.01 -11.07 14.52
CA VAL A 604 -21.46 -11.63 13.26
C VAL A 604 -20.68 -12.90 12.97
N GLY A 605 -21.37 -13.94 12.48
CA GLY A 605 -20.76 -15.21 12.10
C GLY A 605 -20.75 -15.40 10.58
N ASP A 606 -19.78 -16.16 10.08
CA ASP A 606 -19.52 -16.53 8.68
C ASP A 606 -19.16 -15.33 7.78
N ARG A 607 -19.96 -14.26 7.79
CA ARG A 607 -19.83 -13.14 6.87
C ARG A 607 -20.03 -11.77 7.51
N VAL A 608 -19.20 -10.82 7.09
CA VAL A 608 -19.41 -9.39 7.31
C VAL A 608 -19.72 -8.75 5.97
N GLY A 609 -21.02 -8.55 5.70
CA GLY A 609 -21.45 -8.15 4.36
C GLY A 609 -21.05 -9.21 3.32
N GLU A 610 -20.07 -8.88 2.50
CA GLU A 610 -19.54 -9.78 1.45
C GLU A 610 -18.24 -10.47 1.84
N TRP A 611 -17.57 -9.98 2.88
CA TRP A 611 -16.37 -10.62 3.40
C TRP A 611 -16.76 -11.97 3.99
N ASN A 612 -16.09 -13.03 3.53
CA ASN A 612 -16.23 -14.36 4.09
C ASN A 612 -15.09 -14.59 5.06
N LEU A 613 -15.42 -14.64 6.35
CA LEU A 613 -14.44 -14.80 7.41
C LEU A 613 -13.73 -16.15 7.27
N GLY A 614 -12.42 -16.19 7.59
CA GLY A 614 -11.66 -17.43 7.51
C GLY A 614 -10.31 -17.40 8.23
N PRO A 615 -9.67 -18.57 8.43
CA PRO A 615 -8.40 -18.73 9.17
C PRO A 615 -7.21 -17.95 8.60
N VAL A 616 -7.31 -17.54 7.33
CA VAL A 616 -6.26 -16.78 6.63
C VAL A 616 -6.37 -15.27 6.87
N ASP A 617 -7.47 -14.82 7.47
CA ASP A 617 -7.71 -13.41 7.73
C ASP A 617 -6.82 -12.91 8.87
N ARG A 618 -6.42 -11.65 8.73
CA ARG A 618 -5.64 -10.89 9.70
C ARG A 618 -6.38 -9.58 9.95
N PHE A 619 -6.23 -9.07 11.15
CA PHE A 619 -6.97 -7.91 11.64
C PHE A 619 -6.00 -6.88 12.17
N GLU A 620 -6.15 -5.66 11.70
CA GLU A 620 -5.32 -4.52 12.06
C GLU A 620 -6.24 -3.38 12.53
N PRO A 621 -6.28 -3.08 13.84
CA PRO A 621 -7.08 -1.98 14.37
C PRO A 621 -6.63 -0.64 13.80
N ALA A 622 -7.54 0.05 13.10
CA ALA A 622 -7.26 1.32 12.45
C ALA A 622 -8.01 2.48 13.13
N ARG A 623 -7.29 3.58 13.41
CA ARG A 623 -7.88 4.84 13.88
C ARG A 623 -8.55 5.57 12.70
N MET A 624 -9.86 5.80 12.75
CA MET A 624 -10.60 6.82 11.96
C MET A 624 -10.41 6.93 10.41
N THR A 625 -10.85 5.99 9.56
CA THR A 625 -10.57 6.07 8.08
C THR A 625 -11.74 6.54 7.17
N GLY A 626 -12.86 7.03 7.76
CA GLY A 626 -14.07 7.47 7.01
C GLY A 626 -14.52 8.94 7.19
N ARG A 627 -15.30 9.55 6.27
CA ARG A 627 -15.80 10.96 6.18
C ARG A 627 -16.46 11.54 7.45
N SER A 628 -16.64 10.70 8.45
CA SER A 628 -17.28 10.93 9.75
C SER A 628 -16.32 10.77 10.95
N GLY A 629 -15.04 10.49 10.71
CA GLY A 629 -14.03 10.23 11.75
C GLY A 629 -14.33 8.96 12.54
N ARG A 630 -14.54 7.82 11.86
CA ARG A 630 -15.01 6.58 12.50
C ARG A 630 -13.89 5.55 12.65
N PRO A 631 -13.66 5.01 13.87
CA PRO A 631 -12.79 3.85 14.08
C PRO A 631 -13.20 2.66 13.20
N GLN A 632 -12.21 1.96 12.65
CA GLN A 632 -12.40 0.86 11.70
C GLN A 632 -11.42 -0.27 12.00
N LEU A 633 -11.72 -1.44 11.47
CA LEU A 633 -10.85 -2.60 11.49
C LEU A 633 -10.45 -2.90 10.05
N TYR A 634 -9.15 -2.88 9.76
CA TYR A 634 -8.67 -3.43 8.51
C TYR A 634 -8.67 -4.95 8.65
N VAL A 635 -9.31 -5.62 7.69
CA VAL A 635 -9.29 -7.08 7.57
C VAL A 635 -8.58 -7.41 6.27
N HIS A 636 -7.61 -8.30 6.32
CA HIS A 636 -6.76 -8.55 5.16
C HIS A 636 -6.25 -9.98 5.14
N ASN A 637 -5.95 -10.47 3.94
CA ASN A 637 -5.28 -11.76 3.72
C ASN A 637 -4.37 -11.66 2.49
N THR A 638 -4.10 -12.77 1.81
CA THR A 638 -3.22 -12.73 0.63
C THR A 638 -3.81 -11.88 -0.49
N ASP A 639 -5.11 -12.07 -0.77
CA ASP A 639 -5.76 -11.54 -1.97
C ASP A 639 -6.79 -10.46 -1.65
N TRP A 640 -7.27 -10.38 -0.42
CA TRP A 640 -8.37 -9.48 -0.07
C TRP A 640 -7.93 -8.44 0.97
N PHE A 641 -8.43 -7.23 0.79
CA PHE A 641 -8.36 -6.17 1.78
C PHE A 641 -9.75 -5.58 2.00
N GLY A 642 -10.15 -5.44 3.25
CA GLY A 642 -11.46 -4.97 3.65
C GLY A 642 -11.36 -3.96 4.78
N VAL A 643 -12.37 -3.10 4.86
CA VAL A 643 -12.50 -2.12 5.94
C VAL A 643 -13.84 -2.37 6.63
N ILE A 644 -13.81 -2.76 7.90
CA ILE A 644 -14.99 -3.05 8.71
C ILE A 644 -15.25 -1.87 9.66
N ASN A 645 -16.51 -1.44 9.74
CA ASN A 645 -16.98 -0.46 10.71
C ASN A 645 -17.50 -1.17 11.95
N GLY A 646 -17.09 -0.68 13.13
CA GLY A 646 -17.54 -1.21 14.41
C GLY A 646 -18.40 -0.27 15.25
N ARG A 647 -18.75 0.95 14.82
CA ARG A 647 -19.41 1.93 15.72
C ARG A 647 -20.90 1.69 15.96
N ARG A 648 -21.63 1.21 14.95
CA ARG A 648 -23.09 1.01 14.98
C ARG A 648 -23.47 -0.41 14.55
N GLY A 649 -22.69 -1.38 15.01
CA GLY A 649 -22.70 -2.76 14.54
C GLY A 649 -21.50 -3.03 13.63
N ILE A 650 -21.31 -4.31 13.31
CA ILE A 650 -20.20 -4.82 12.51
C ILE A 650 -20.64 -4.87 11.04
N THR A 651 -20.13 -3.95 10.23
CA THR A 651 -20.53 -3.83 8.82
C THR A 651 -19.33 -3.57 7.92
N LEU A 652 -19.31 -4.20 6.74
CA LEU A 652 -18.29 -3.97 5.73
C LEU A 652 -18.50 -2.60 5.07
N ASP A 653 -17.50 -1.72 5.16
CA ASP A 653 -17.47 -0.41 4.50
C ASP A 653 -16.92 -0.55 3.08
N ARG A 654 -15.81 -1.30 2.94
CA ARG A 654 -15.10 -1.49 1.66
C ARG A 654 -14.50 -2.88 1.57
N ILE A 655 -14.35 -3.36 0.35
CA ILE A 655 -13.66 -4.61 0.03
C ILE A 655 -12.99 -4.45 -1.32
N TYR A 656 -11.75 -4.93 -1.38
CA TYR A 656 -10.87 -4.89 -2.53
C TYR A 656 -10.28 -6.29 -2.70
N TYR A 657 -10.18 -6.72 -3.95
CA TYR A 657 -9.53 -7.97 -4.33
C TYR A 657 -8.27 -7.63 -5.11
N ARG A 658 -7.15 -8.26 -4.80
CA ARG A 658 -5.82 -8.14 -5.45
C ARG A 658 -5.17 -6.75 -5.42
N TRP A 659 -5.90 -5.65 -5.65
CA TRP A 659 -5.42 -4.27 -5.60
C TRP A 659 -6.54 -3.30 -5.18
N ILE A 660 -6.16 -2.12 -4.71
CA ILE A 660 -7.10 -1.09 -4.24
C ILE A 660 -7.46 -0.17 -5.40
N HIS A 661 -8.75 -0.06 -5.73
CA HIS A 661 -9.25 0.86 -6.75
C HIS A 661 -10.58 1.51 -6.33
N ASN A 662 -10.78 2.79 -6.68
CA ASN A 662 -11.93 3.57 -6.20
C ASN A 662 -13.01 3.78 -7.27
N TYR A 663 -13.20 2.79 -8.15
CA TYR A 663 -14.25 2.87 -9.16
C TYR A 663 -15.64 2.88 -8.52
N ARG A 664 -16.52 3.69 -9.09
CA ARG A 664 -17.92 3.77 -8.65
C ARG A 664 -18.69 2.49 -8.96
N HIS A 665 -18.33 1.83 -10.07
CA HIS A 665 -19.03 0.67 -10.61
C HIS A 665 -18.03 -0.39 -11.08
N GLY A 666 -18.46 -1.64 -10.96
CA GLY A 666 -17.68 -2.82 -11.27
C GLY A 666 -16.66 -3.18 -10.20
N ARG A 667 -16.41 -4.48 -10.13
CA ARG A 667 -15.46 -5.12 -9.22
C ARG A 667 -14.51 -5.95 -10.06
N ASN A 668 -13.35 -6.23 -9.51
CA ASN A 668 -12.30 -6.98 -10.18
C ASN A 668 -12.28 -8.48 -9.81
N TRP A 669 -13.37 -9.04 -9.26
CA TRP A 669 -13.54 -10.47 -8.95
C TRP A 669 -14.84 -11.07 -9.47
#